data_AF-A0A563VXS4-F1
#
_entry.id   AF-A0A563VXS4-F1
#
_cell.length_a   1.000
_cell.length_b   1.000
_cell.length_c   1.000
_cell.angle_alpha   90.00
_cell.angle_beta   90.00
_cell.angle_gamma   90.00
#
_symmetry.space_group_name_H-M   'P 1'
#
loop_
_entity.id
_entity.type
_entity.pdbx_description
1 polymer ?
#
loop_
_entity_poly.entity_id
_entity_poly.type
_entity_poly.pdbx_seq_one_letter_code
_entity_poly.pdbx_strand_id
1 'polypeptide(L)'
;MSIRVSPLSEPTTFNLVEATIDDIDLAFEFGALTAKELVQLYLNRIEAYDDSDPAINSIINLNPHALETAKKVDRQRFAGKDLGTLAGIPVILKDNYDASDVQTTAGAIALEDFIPEEDAFQVAQLRDEGAIILAKANLSEFAFSFETTSSLGGTTLNPYDPERNAGGSSGGTGAAIAANFGTIGTGTDTGGSIRIPSTFNSLVGIRPTIGLTSRSGIIPLALTQDVGGPITRTVTDGALTLDALAGFDPEDPITASSIGQIPESYTNFLDSDALDGARIGVVRELFGSDDDPRTAATNAVVDNAIAEIEALGATAIDVEIPNLDEILEFPSLSTLEFKRDLNNYLAERDAPIADLEALIESGEYLEDFENAYIARNEIDLSDPETAAEYQEILTERPALTQSSLLEVLDGQNLDALIYPTAESPPNLFDESTGAGSANRLSPFSGFPAISVPAGFTEDGLPVGIEFLGRAFSEPTLIGLTYSFEQGTQFRMPPESTPSLEGESFEYLTQVAVYGDPENNEIAPELVADFDGNKDLIFAGAGDDLIDTSQALTGENRLYGGAGDDELIVGLGDRAFGDTGDDLLDASVGRGQNRLYGGAGNDDFFLGSGDRAWGGQGDDRFFAISGGDNHLSGGMGADQFWIANAQLPEAVNTITDFEIGEDVIGIGGFDLSFAALSLTQQNDNTLISTVTQDLAVLVGIQAETLGESDFVLV
;
A
#
# COMPACT_ATOMS: atom_id res chain seq x y z
N MET A 1 -40.50 20.51 0.26
CA MET A 1 -40.61 19.04 0.15
C MET A 1 -39.18 18.57 0.16
N SER A 2 -38.66 18.06 1.28
CA SER A 2 -37.20 17.94 1.51
C SER A 2 -36.39 17.39 0.34
N ILE A 3 -35.15 17.86 0.20
CA ILE A 3 -34.11 17.33 -0.68
C ILE A 3 -34.21 15.81 -0.78
N ARG A 4 -34.19 15.29 -2.01
CA ARG A 4 -34.33 13.88 -2.33
C ARG A 4 -33.05 13.35 -2.97
N VAL A 5 -32.47 12.32 -2.37
CA VAL A 5 -31.36 11.57 -2.95
C VAL A 5 -31.91 10.32 -3.66
N SER A 6 -31.37 10.00 -4.84
CA SER A 6 -31.67 8.76 -5.58
C SER A 6 -30.37 8.09 -5.99
N PRO A 7 -30.16 6.80 -5.68
CA PRO A 7 -28.96 6.10 -6.10
C PRO A 7 -28.87 6.02 -7.63
N LEU A 8 -27.67 6.28 -8.16
CA LEU A 8 -27.32 6.04 -9.57
C LEU A 8 -26.44 4.81 -9.72
N SER A 9 -25.71 4.44 -8.67
CA SER A 9 -25.01 3.16 -8.54
C SER A 9 -25.84 2.16 -7.74
N GLU A 10 -25.54 0.86 -7.90
CA GLU A 10 -25.93 -0.11 -6.88
C GLU A 10 -25.13 0.16 -5.59
N PRO A 11 -25.67 -0.16 -4.40
CA PRO A 11 -24.92 -0.11 -3.15
C PRO A 11 -23.67 -0.99 -3.22
N THR A 12 -22.54 -0.41 -2.79
CA THR A 12 -21.29 -1.13 -2.61
C THR A 12 -21.14 -1.45 -1.12
N THR A 13 -20.72 -2.66 -0.78
CA THR A 13 -20.50 -3.04 0.61
C THR A 13 -19.00 -3.07 0.90
N PHE A 14 -18.55 -2.26 1.84
CA PHE A 14 -17.24 -2.43 2.43
C PHE A 14 -17.31 -3.50 3.52
N ASN A 15 -16.36 -4.44 3.53
CA ASN A 15 -16.20 -5.42 4.60
C ASN A 15 -14.74 -5.43 5.02
N LEU A 16 -14.45 -5.02 6.26
CA LEU A 16 -13.08 -4.97 6.76
C LEU A 16 -12.39 -6.34 6.75
N VAL A 17 -13.13 -7.38 7.12
CA VAL A 17 -12.65 -8.76 7.11
C VAL A 17 -12.46 -9.19 5.65
N GLU A 18 -11.22 -9.51 5.30
CA GLU A 18 -10.77 -9.80 3.94
C GLU A 18 -10.77 -8.61 2.97
N ALA A 19 -10.86 -7.36 3.46
CA ALA A 19 -10.65 -6.18 2.61
C ALA A 19 -9.25 -6.22 1.97
N THR A 20 -9.21 -6.02 0.65
CA THR A 20 -7.99 -5.78 -0.13
C THR A 20 -7.58 -4.30 -0.06
N ILE A 21 -6.37 -3.97 -0.51
CA ILE A 21 -5.97 -2.57 -0.68
C ILE A 21 -6.94 -1.84 -1.64
N ASP A 22 -7.35 -2.49 -2.73
CA ASP A 22 -8.29 -1.91 -3.70
C ASP A 22 -9.66 -1.61 -3.09
N ASP A 23 -10.20 -2.49 -2.23
CA ASP A 23 -11.48 -2.26 -1.54
C ASP A 23 -11.40 -1.05 -0.60
N ILE A 24 -10.25 -0.89 0.08
CA ILE A 24 -9.98 0.21 1.00
C ILE A 24 -9.82 1.52 0.23
N ASP A 25 -9.02 1.52 -0.84
CA ASP A 25 -8.80 2.71 -1.66
C ASP A 25 -10.09 3.16 -2.34
N LEU A 26 -10.94 2.24 -2.78
CA LEU A 26 -12.26 2.56 -3.29
C LEU A 26 -13.13 3.23 -2.21
N ALA A 27 -13.18 2.68 -1.00
CA ALA A 27 -13.93 3.28 0.10
C ALA A 27 -13.37 4.67 0.51
N PHE A 28 -12.04 4.86 0.43
CA PHE A 28 -11.40 6.16 0.62
C PHE A 28 -11.74 7.14 -0.51
N GLU A 29 -11.78 6.70 -1.77
CA GLU A 29 -12.07 7.53 -2.94
C GLU A 29 -13.45 8.21 -2.83
N PHE A 30 -14.42 7.46 -2.32
CA PHE A 30 -15.81 7.89 -2.10
C PHE A 30 -16.06 8.44 -0.69
N GLY A 31 -15.02 8.69 0.10
CA GLY A 31 -15.16 9.22 1.46
C GLY A 31 -15.99 8.37 2.42
N ALA A 32 -16.32 7.14 2.04
CA ALA A 32 -17.09 6.18 2.83
C ALA A 32 -16.26 5.65 4.01
N LEU A 33 -14.94 5.75 3.91
CA LEU A 33 -14.00 5.42 4.95
C LEU A 33 -12.86 6.46 4.95
N THR A 34 -12.34 6.79 6.12
CA THR A 34 -11.09 7.54 6.28
C THR A 34 -9.97 6.63 6.81
N ALA A 35 -8.70 6.99 6.60
CA ALA A 35 -7.57 6.23 7.14
C ALA A 35 -7.63 6.17 8.66
N LYS A 36 -8.07 7.25 9.32
CA LYS A 36 -8.28 7.27 10.78
C LYS A 36 -9.36 6.27 11.21
N GLU A 37 -10.47 6.16 10.49
CA GLU A 37 -11.52 5.19 10.80
C GLU A 37 -11.04 3.76 10.56
N LEU A 38 -10.33 3.50 9.46
CA LEU A 38 -9.71 2.20 9.20
C LEU A 38 -8.75 1.78 10.31
N VAL A 39 -7.85 2.67 10.74
CA VAL A 39 -6.95 2.41 11.88
C VAL A 39 -7.75 2.12 13.15
N GLN A 40 -8.82 2.88 13.43
CA GLN A 40 -9.64 2.63 14.60
C GLN A 40 -10.36 1.27 14.55
N LEU A 41 -10.84 0.85 13.37
CA LEU A 41 -11.45 -0.47 13.19
C LEU A 41 -10.45 -1.59 13.49
N TYR A 42 -9.21 -1.50 13.00
CA TYR A 42 -8.18 -2.49 13.31
C TYR A 42 -7.77 -2.49 14.79
N LEU A 43 -7.64 -1.32 15.42
CA LEU A 43 -7.38 -1.23 16.87
C LEU A 43 -8.48 -1.89 17.70
N ASN A 44 -9.74 -1.74 17.31
CA ASN A 44 -10.86 -2.41 17.98
C ASN A 44 -10.76 -3.94 17.84
N ARG A 45 -10.31 -4.45 16.69
CA ARG A 45 -10.09 -5.91 16.49
C ARG A 45 -8.95 -6.45 17.34
N ILE A 46 -7.84 -5.71 17.42
CA ILE A 46 -6.69 -6.08 18.25
C ILE A 46 -7.14 -6.19 19.71
N GLU A 47 -7.85 -5.18 20.23
CA GLU A 47 -8.38 -5.21 21.60
C GLU A 47 -9.34 -6.41 21.83
N ALA A 48 -10.18 -6.71 20.83
CA ALA A 48 -11.21 -7.74 20.95
C ALA A 48 -10.68 -9.18 20.87
N TYR A 49 -9.63 -9.42 20.09
CA TYR A 49 -9.20 -10.79 19.74
C TYR A 49 -7.72 -11.08 19.97
N ASP A 50 -6.85 -10.06 19.94
CA ASP A 50 -5.42 -10.23 20.27
C ASP A 50 -5.20 -10.15 21.78
N ASP A 51 -5.76 -9.12 22.42
CA ASP A 51 -5.63 -8.84 23.86
C ASP A 51 -6.69 -9.55 24.72
N SER A 52 -7.78 -9.99 24.09
CA SER A 52 -8.94 -10.66 24.69
C SER A 52 -9.26 -11.96 23.95
N ASP A 53 -10.19 -12.78 24.45
CA ASP A 53 -10.57 -14.08 23.86
C ASP A 53 -10.73 -14.02 22.32
N PRO A 54 -9.98 -14.82 21.54
CA PRO A 54 -9.20 -16.01 21.92
C PRO A 54 -7.76 -15.76 22.42
N ALA A 55 -7.33 -14.50 22.55
CA ALA A 55 -6.01 -14.04 22.99
C ALA A 55 -4.88 -14.51 22.06
N ILE A 56 -5.00 -14.13 20.78
CA ILE A 56 -4.04 -14.52 19.74
C ILE A 56 -2.60 -14.10 20.10
N ASN A 57 -2.43 -12.98 20.81
CA ASN A 57 -1.14 -12.51 21.31
C ASN A 57 -0.07 -12.39 20.19
N SER A 58 -0.48 -11.75 19.10
CA SER A 58 0.32 -11.54 17.89
C SER A 58 0.97 -10.17 17.82
N ILE A 59 0.46 -9.17 18.54
CA ILE A 59 0.99 -7.80 18.58
C ILE A 59 1.83 -7.62 19.84
N ILE A 60 3.09 -7.18 19.66
CA ILE A 60 3.99 -6.91 20.80
C ILE A 60 3.99 -5.43 21.18
N ASN A 61 3.89 -4.52 20.21
CA ASN A 61 3.83 -3.08 20.44
C ASN A 61 2.87 -2.41 19.45
N LEU A 62 1.88 -1.67 19.94
CA LEU A 62 1.09 -0.75 19.10
C LEU A 62 1.90 0.53 18.86
N ASN A 63 1.85 1.08 17.64
CA ASN A 63 2.42 2.40 17.39
C ASN A 63 1.51 3.48 18.00
N PRO A 64 1.97 4.22 19.03
CA PRO A 64 1.13 5.23 19.70
C PRO A 64 0.78 6.43 18.79
N HIS A 65 1.45 6.57 17.64
CA HIS A 65 1.26 7.65 16.68
C HIS A 65 0.35 7.27 15.50
N ALA A 66 -0.09 6.01 15.37
CA ALA A 66 -0.84 5.51 14.20
C ALA A 66 -2.08 6.37 13.87
N LEU A 67 -2.91 6.71 14.86
CA LEU A 67 -4.12 7.54 14.65
C LEU A 67 -3.80 8.98 14.24
N GLU A 68 -2.70 9.57 14.74
CA GLU A 68 -2.28 10.91 14.35
C GLU A 68 -1.70 10.94 12.94
N THR A 69 -0.93 9.90 12.58
CA THR A 69 -0.45 9.68 11.21
C THR A 69 -1.63 9.50 10.25
N ALA A 70 -2.63 8.70 10.62
CA ALA A 70 -3.83 8.49 9.81
C ALA A 70 -4.57 9.81 9.51
N LYS A 71 -4.81 10.64 10.54
CA LYS A 71 -5.39 11.99 10.35
C LYS A 71 -4.55 12.88 9.44
N LYS A 72 -3.23 12.73 9.44
CA LYS A 72 -2.34 13.49 8.56
C LYS A 72 -2.51 13.02 7.11
N VAL A 73 -2.56 11.71 6.88
CA VAL A 73 -2.85 11.12 5.56
C VAL A 73 -4.22 11.61 5.06
N ASP A 74 -5.27 11.54 5.87
CA ASP A 74 -6.61 12.03 5.50
C ASP A 74 -6.58 13.49 5.05
N ARG A 75 -5.91 14.38 5.79
CA ARG A 75 -5.74 15.79 5.40
C ARG A 75 -4.95 15.95 4.10
N GLN A 76 -3.99 15.08 3.83
CA GLN A 76 -3.20 15.14 2.61
C GLN A 76 -3.97 14.60 1.39
N ARG A 77 -4.75 13.52 1.55
CA ARG A 77 -5.69 13.01 0.54
C ARG A 77 -6.73 14.08 0.20
N PHE A 78 -7.30 14.71 1.23
CA PHE A 78 -8.20 15.87 1.09
C PHE A 78 -7.57 17.01 0.28
N ALA A 79 -6.30 17.33 0.55
CA ALA A 79 -5.56 18.34 -0.21
C ALA A 79 -5.17 17.90 -1.64
N GLY A 80 -5.58 16.71 -2.11
CA GLY A 80 -5.26 16.18 -3.44
C GLY A 80 -3.77 15.88 -3.65
N LYS A 81 -3.03 15.59 -2.57
CA LYS A 81 -1.64 15.17 -2.71
C LYS A 81 -1.58 13.75 -3.26
N ASP A 82 -0.64 13.52 -4.17
CA ASP A 82 -0.18 12.19 -4.50
C ASP A 82 0.64 11.66 -3.32
N LEU A 83 0.20 10.55 -2.73
CA LEU A 83 0.73 9.98 -1.50
C LEU A 83 1.28 8.57 -1.68
N GLY A 84 1.32 8.06 -2.91
CA GLY A 84 1.69 6.69 -3.19
C GLY A 84 0.53 5.70 -3.05
N THR A 85 0.77 4.47 -3.47
CA THR A 85 -0.28 3.43 -3.59
C THR A 85 -0.70 2.86 -2.25
N LEU A 86 0.12 3.01 -1.19
CA LEU A 86 -0.20 2.50 0.14
C LEU A 86 -0.73 3.60 1.08
N ALA A 87 -1.20 4.73 0.51
CA ALA A 87 -1.60 5.91 1.26
C ALA A 87 -2.75 5.65 2.23
N GLY A 88 -2.42 5.50 3.52
CA GLY A 88 -3.40 5.25 4.59
C GLY A 88 -3.58 3.77 4.93
N ILE A 89 -2.84 2.87 4.26
CA ILE A 89 -2.90 1.42 4.48
C ILE A 89 -2.16 1.04 5.78
N PRO A 90 -2.82 0.41 6.77
CA PRO A 90 -2.20 -0.01 8.02
C PRO A 90 -1.32 -1.26 7.86
N VAL A 91 -0.07 -1.15 8.31
CA VAL A 91 0.97 -2.18 8.21
C VAL A 91 1.32 -2.76 9.57
N ILE A 92 1.40 -4.09 9.64
CA ILE A 92 1.94 -4.84 10.78
C ILE A 92 3.39 -5.23 10.48
N LEU A 93 4.35 -4.60 11.15
CA LEU A 93 5.78 -4.93 10.96
C LEU A 93 6.19 -6.06 11.89
N LYS A 94 7.01 -7.01 11.44
CA LYS A 94 7.68 -7.90 12.40
C LYS A 94 8.59 -7.08 13.34
N ASP A 95 8.65 -7.43 14.62
CA ASP A 95 9.36 -6.65 15.64
C ASP A 95 10.90 -6.66 15.56
N ASN A 96 11.47 -7.23 14.49
CA ASN A 96 12.88 -7.08 14.16
C ASN A 96 13.16 -6.01 13.07
N TYR A 97 12.16 -5.26 12.62
CA TYR A 97 12.35 -4.10 11.74
C TYR A 97 12.51 -2.81 12.56
N ASP A 98 13.55 -2.03 12.32
CA ASP A 98 13.73 -0.69 12.87
C ASP A 98 12.57 0.23 12.44
N ALA A 99 11.95 0.91 13.41
CA ALA A 99 10.99 1.97 13.20
C ALA A 99 11.23 3.07 14.23
N SER A 100 11.46 4.29 13.77
CA SER A 100 11.93 5.42 14.58
C SER A 100 10.96 5.94 15.65
N ASP A 101 9.71 5.44 15.65
CA ASP A 101 8.63 5.89 16.52
C ASP A 101 7.97 4.76 17.34
N VAL A 102 8.51 3.54 17.27
CA VAL A 102 8.04 2.38 18.02
C VAL A 102 9.19 1.39 18.24
N GLN A 103 9.17 0.68 19.35
CA GLN A 103 10.24 -0.22 19.78
C GLN A 103 10.58 -1.30 18.74
N THR A 104 11.84 -1.74 18.73
CA THR A 104 12.31 -2.89 17.95
C THR A 104 13.06 -3.84 18.88
N THR A 105 12.40 -4.89 19.34
CA THR A 105 12.94 -5.67 20.47
C THR A 105 13.44 -7.06 20.06
N ALA A 106 13.14 -7.48 18.83
CA ALA A 106 13.29 -8.87 18.39
C ALA A 106 12.62 -9.88 19.37
N GLY A 107 11.61 -9.43 20.12
CA GLY A 107 10.90 -10.20 21.14
C GLY A 107 11.60 -10.31 22.50
N ALA A 108 12.79 -9.71 22.69
CA ALA A 108 13.58 -9.86 23.91
C ALA A 108 13.35 -8.73 24.91
N ILE A 109 13.21 -9.07 26.20
CA ILE A 109 13.11 -8.09 27.29
C ILE A 109 14.34 -7.18 27.33
N ALA A 110 15.52 -7.71 27.02
CA ALA A 110 16.78 -6.94 26.96
C ALA A 110 16.75 -5.73 25.99
N LEU A 111 15.78 -5.70 25.07
CA LEU A 111 15.58 -4.62 24.11
C LEU A 111 14.21 -3.93 24.28
N GLU A 112 13.48 -4.15 25.38
CA GLU A 112 12.11 -3.63 25.61
C GLU A 112 12.03 -2.10 25.43
N ASP A 113 13.05 -1.36 25.87
CA ASP A 113 13.09 0.10 25.78
C ASP A 113 13.81 0.62 24.51
N PHE A 114 14.20 -0.25 23.58
CA PHE A 114 14.97 0.15 22.40
C PHE A 114 14.07 0.71 21.29
N ILE A 115 14.15 2.02 21.07
CA ILE A 115 13.56 2.71 19.91
C ILE A 115 14.72 3.18 19.02
N PRO A 116 14.85 2.69 17.78
CA PRO A 116 15.94 3.08 16.89
C PRO A 116 15.81 4.55 16.45
N GLU A 117 16.94 5.17 16.07
CA GLU A 117 16.94 6.58 15.63
C GLU A 117 16.35 6.76 14.22
N GLU A 118 16.43 5.72 13.38
CA GLU A 118 16.02 5.73 11.98
C GLU A 118 15.14 4.53 11.67
N ASP A 119 14.32 4.66 10.62
CA ASP A 119 13.53 3.55 10.09
C ASP A 119 14.46 2.57 9.34
N ALA A 120 14.14 1.28 9.36
CA ALA A 120 14.71 0.34 8.41
C ALA A 120 14.42 0.81 6.98
N PHE A 121 15.29 0.50 6.01
CA PHE A 121 15.12 0.94 4.62
C PHE A 121 13.72 0.60 4.08
N GLN A 122 13.28 -0.64 4.33
CA GLN A 122 11.95 -1.12 3.95
C GLN A 122 10.80 -0.36 4.63
N VAL A 123 10.98 0.08 5.88
CA VAL A 123 9.96 0.85 6.63
C VAL A 123 9.88 2.28 6.11
N ALA A 124 11.02 2.91 5.78
CA ALA A 124 11.06 4.21 5.14
C ALA A 124 10.32 4.19 3.79
N GLN A 125 10.57 3.18 2.96
CA GLN A 125 9.89 3.02 1.67
C GLN A 125 8.36 2.87 1.82
N LEU A 126 7.90 2.07 2.79
CA LEU A 126 6.46 1.96 3.07
C LEU A 126 5.85 3.32 3.46
N ARG A 127 6.56 4.13 4.24
CA ARG A 127 6.11 5.48 4.64
C ARG A 127 6.11 6.48 3.49
N ASP A 128 7.08 6.37 2.59
CA ASP A 128 7.15 7.18 1.37
C ASP A 128 5.96 6.89 0.44
N GLU A 129 5.47 5.65 0.42
CA GLU A 129 4.20 5.24 -0.21
C GLU A 129 2.96 5.54 0.64
N GLY A 130 3.10 6.31 1.73
CA GLY A 130 1.98 6.80 2.54
C GLY A 130 1.39 5.77 3.51
N ALA A 131 2.01 4.61 3.69
CA ALA A 131 1.54 3.57 4.59
C ALA A 131 1.63 3.99 6.07
N ILE A 132 0.76 3.41 6.90
CA ILE A 132 0.69 3.68 8.34
C ILE A 132 1.24 2.48 9.07
N ILE A 133 2.38 2.64 9.75
CA ILE A 133 2.89 1.60 10.65
C ILE A 133 1.97 1.53 11.87
N LEU A 134 1.12 0.50 11.91
CA LEU A 134 0.10 0.33 12.95
C LEU A 134 0.70 -0.29 14.21
N ALA A 135 1.50 -1.34 14.04
CA ALA A 135 2.00 -2.12 15.15
C ALA A 135 3.25 -2.92 14.77
N LYS A 136 3.93 -3.42 15.80
CA LYS A 136 4.99 -4.43 15.75
C LYS A 136 4.39 -5.77 16.17
N ALA A 137 4.64 -6.80 15.38
CA ALA A 137 4.17 -8.16 15.61
C ALA A 137 5.21 -8.96 16.39
N ASN A 138 4.73 -9.81 17.30
CA ASN A 138 5.55 -10.78 18.00
C ASN A 138 6.25 -11.73 17.02
N LEU A 139 7.34 -12.33 17.47
CA LEU A 139 8.15 -13.26 16.68
C LEU A 139 8.74 -14.35 17.58
N SER A 140 9.26 -15.40 16.96
CA SER A 140 10.24 -16.24 17.66
C SER A 140 11.44 -15.37 18.01
N GLU A 141 11.82 -15.30 19.29
CA GLU A 141 12.84 -14.36 19.78
C GLU A 141 14.14 -14.44 18.95
N PHE A 142 14.65 -13.28 18.51
CA PHE A 142 15.78 -13.15 17.58
C PHE A 142 15.68 -13.98 16.29
N ALA A 143 14.47 -14.34 15.89
CA ALA A 143 14.14 -15.17 14.73
C ALA A 143 14.65 -16.63 14.80
N PHE A 144 14.84 -17.20 16.00
CA PHE A 144 15.55 -18.48 16.16
C PHE A 144 14.78 -19.76 15.80
N SER A 145 13.45 -19.74 15.90
CA SER A 145 12.61 -20.94 15.71
C SER A 145 11.45 -20.71 14.75
N PHE A 146 10.83 -21.81 14.34
CA PHE A 146 9.58 -21.85 13.59
C PHE A 146 8.34 -21.87 14.49
N GLU A 147 8.53 -21.66 15.79
CA GLU A 147 7.47 -21.42 16.77
C GLU A 147 7.60 -20.01 17.33
N THR A 148 6.50 -19.26 17.32
CA THR A 148 6.49 -17.86 17.79
C THR A 148 6.26 -17.82 19.29
N THR A 149 7.36 -17.76 20.03
CA THR A 149 7.42 -17.44 21.46
C THR A 149 8.60 -16.51 21.72
N SER A 150 8.38 -15.51 22.58
CA SER A 150 9.42 -14.58 23.00
C SER A 150 9.28 -14.22 24.48
N SER A 151 10.36 -13.75 25.11
CA SER A 151 10.33 -13.38 26.53
C SER A 151 9.48 -12.14 26.80
N LEU A 152 9.44 -11.19 25.86
CA LEU A 152 8.65 -9.96 25.99
C LEU A 152 7.19 -10.17 25.55
N GLY A 153 6.98 -10.79 24.39
CA GLY A 153 5.66 -10.93 23.77
C GLY A 153 4.93 -12.23 24.13
N GLY A 154 5.57 -13.18 24.82
CA GLY A 154 4.96 -14.49 25.10
C GLY A 154 4.73 -15.33 23.83
N THR A 155 3.78 -16.25 23.88
CA THR A 155 3.47 -17.19 22.79
C THR A 155 2.32 -16.67 21.93
N THR A 156 2.50 -16.66 20.61
CA THR A 156 1.43 -16.35 19.64
C THR A 156 0.65 -17.61 19.26
N LEU A 157 -0.68 -17.51 19.27
CA LEU A 157 -1.60 -18.58 18.93
C LEU A 157 -2.01 -18.51 17.46
N ASN A 158 -2.31 -19.67 16.86
CA ASN A 158 -2.84 -19.73 15.50
C ASN A 158 -4.33 -19.34 15.48
N PRO A 159 -4.76 -18.35 14.65
CA PRO A 159 -6.17 -17.96 14.58
C PRO A 159 -7.12 -19.07 14.10
N TYR A 160 -6.66 -20.07 13.33
CA TYR A 160 -7.51 -21.18 12.90
C TYR A 160 -7.72 -22.22 14.00
N ASP A 161 -6.78 -22.34 14.93
CA ASP A 161 -6.85 -23.24 16.09
C ASP A 161 -5.92 -22.72 17.21
N PRO A 162 -6.47 -22.01 18.23
CA PRO A 162 -5.67 -21.42 19.30
C PRO A 162 -4.88 -22.41 20.17
N GLU A 163 -5.08 -23.73 20.02
CA GLU A 163 -4.24 -24.75 20.67
C GLU A 163 -2.91 -24.98 19.93
N ARG A 164 -2.70 -24.32 18.79
CA ARG A 164 -1.55 -24.53 17.89
C ARG A 164 -0.68 -23.29 17.72
N ASN A 165 0.56 -23.53 17.31
CA ASN A 165 1.51 -22.46 16.99
C ASN A 165 1.15 -21.79 15.65
N ALA A 166 1.37 -20.47 15.57
CA ALA A 166 1.17 -19.68 14.36
C ALA A 166 2.33 -19.79 13.34
N GLY A 167 3.24 -20.76 13.50
CA GLY A 167 4.48 -20.84 12.74
C GLY A 167 5.48 -19.80 13.22
N GLY A 168 6.56 -19.62 12.46
CA GLY A 168 7.63 -18.72 12.88
C GLY A 168 8.77 -18.62 11.87
N SER A 169 9.69 -17.69 12.07
CA SER A 169 9.70 -16.76 13.21
C SER A 169 8.73 -15.58 13.07
N SER A 170 8.14 -15.34 11.89
CA SER A 170 7.17 -14.23 11.68
C SER A 170 5.72 -14.63 12.01
N GLY A 171 5.51 -15.48 13.02
CA GLY A 171 4.17 -16.00 13.33
C GLY A 171 3.23 -14.95 13.92
N GLY A 172 3.74 -13.92 14.61
CA GLY A 172 2.92 -12.76 15.00
C GLY A 172 2.35 -12.04 13.78
N THR A 173 3.19 -11.74 12.77
CA THR A 173 2.70 -11.16 11.52
C THR A 173 1.68 -12.09 10.84
N GLY A 174 1.99 -13.40 10.76
CA GLY A 174 1.08 -14.38 10.16
C GLY A 174 -0.29 -14.43 10.85
N ALA A 175 -0.31 -14.52 12.18
CA ALA A 175 -1.54 -14.54 12.96
C ALA A 175 -2.31 -13.22 12.84
N ALA A 176 -1.63 -12.07 12.94
CA ALA A 176 -2.23 -10.76 12.86
C ALA A 176 -2.93 -10.51 11.50
N ILE A 177 -2.28 -10.86 10.40
CA ILE A 177 -2.86 -10.67 9.05
C ILE A 177 -3.99 -11.66 8.78
N ALA A 178 -3.89 -12.90 9.24
CA ALA A 178 -4.97 -13.87 9.11
C ALA A 178 -6.21 -13.48 9.94
N ALA A 179 -6.00 -12.90 11.12
CA ALA A 179 -7.06 -12.38 11.99
C ALA A 179 -7.58 -10.98 11.58
N ASN A 180 -7.08 -10.40 10.48
CA ASN A 180 -7.42 -9.07 9.99
C ASN A 180 -7.15 -7.96 11.03
N PHE A 181 -5.97 -7.95 11.67
CA PHE A 181 -5.53 -6.86 12.57
C PHE A 181 -4.78 -5.73 11.86
N GLY A 182 -4.48 -5.92 10.58
CA GLY A 182 -3.97 -4.89 9.68
C GLY A 182 -4.20 -5.32 8.24
N THR A 183 -3.93 -4.44 7.29
CA THR A 183 -4.17 -4.72 5.88
C THR A 183 -3.06 -5.61 5.31
N ILE A 184 -1.81 -5.25 5.54
CA ILE A 184 -0.61 -5.97 5.08
C ILE A 184 0.40 -6.12 6.21
N GLY A 185 1.28 -7.12 6.11
CA GLY A 185 2.32 -7.36 7.09
C GLY A 185 3.69 -7.59 6.46
N THR A 186 4.74 -7.44 7.25
CA THR A 186 6.10 -7.80 6.85
C THR A 186 6.64 -8.94 7.70
N GLY A 187 7.46 -9.78 7.08
CA GLY A 187 8.20 -10.84 7.75
C GLY A 187 9.66 -10.84 7.28
N THR A 188 10.48 -11.58 8.02
CA THR A 188 11.87 -11.86 7.60
C THR A 188 12.07 -13.35 7.46
N ASP A 189 12.93 -13.75 6.54
CA ASP A 189 13.18 -15.16 6.23
C ASP A 189 14.68 -15.44 6.10
N THR A 190 15.20 -16.30 6.98
CA THR A 190 16.55 -16.89 6.90
C THR A 190 16.50 -18.33 6.38
N GLY A 191 15.34 -18.98 6.53
CA GLY A 191 15.20 -20.43 6.50
C GLY A 191 13.76 -20.92 6.53
N GLY A 192 12.79 -20.10 6.09
CA GLY A 192 11.35 -20.41 6.11
C GLY A 192 10.48 -19.39 6.86
N SER A 193 11.06 -18.37 7.50
CA SER A 193 10.33 -17.51 8.44
C SER A 193 9.34 -16.51 7.82
N ILE A 194 9.24 -16.37 6.50
CA ILE A 194 8.07 -15.75 5.83
C ILE A 194 7.08 -16.85 5.44
N ARG A 195 7.59 -17.92 4.82
CA ARG A 195 6.79 -18.95 4.15
C ARG A 195 6.02 -19.85 5.13
N ILE A 196 6.68 -20.30 6.21
CA ILE A 196 6.07 -21.16 7.25
C ILE A 196 4.90 -20.47 7.97
N PRO A 197 5.04 -19.23 8.50
CA PRO A 197 3.88 -18.56 9.08
C PRO A 197 2.82 -18.22 8.03
N SER A 198 3.17 -17.99 6.76
CA SER A 198 2.15 -17.83 5.71
C SER A 198 1.32 -19.11 5.51
N THR A 199 1.95 -20.28 5.33
CA THR A 199 1.21 -21.56 5.19
C THR A 199 0.39 -21.89 6.44
N PHE A 200 0.95 -21.69 7.64
CA PHE A 200 0.24 -22.00 8.89
C PHE A 200 -0.93 -21.08 9.19
N ASN A 201 -1.03 -19.93 8.53
CA ASN A 201 -2.12 -18.97 8.72
C ASN A 201 -2.91 -18.71 7.42
N SER A 202 -2.81 -19.58 6.41
CA SER A 202 -3.52 -19.47 5.13
C SER A 202 -3.29 -18.13 4.41
N LEU A 203 -2.04 -17.68 4.33
CA LEU A 203 -1.66 -16.40 3.73
C LEU A 203 -0.73 -16.58 2.53
N VAL A 204 -0.59 -15.51 1.76
CA VAL A 204 0.47 -15.34 0.79
C VAL A 204 1.73 -14.86 1.51
N GLY A 205 2.88 -15.45 1.18
CA GLY A 205 4.18 -15.04 1.70
C GLY A 205 5.22 -14.99 0.60
N ILE A 206 5.75 -13.80 0.32
CA ILE A 206 6.77 -13.61 -0.73
C ILE A 206 8.13 -13.53 -0.06
N ARG A 207 8.95 -14.56 -0.24
CA ARG A 207 10.38 -14.52 0.04
C ARG A 207 11.09 -14.05 -1.23
N PRO A 208 11.57 -12.80 -1.30
CA PRO A 208 12.21 -12.29 -2.50
C PRO A 208 13.61 -12.91 -2.71
N THR A 209 14.16 -12.71 -3.90
CA THR A 209 15.56 -12.99 -4.22
C THR A 209 16.45 -12.26 -3.21
N ILE A 210 17.52 -12.92 -2.75
CA ILE A 210 18.51 -12.25 -1.89
C ILE A 210 19.12 -11.09 -2.68
N GLY A 211 18.93 -9.88 -2.17
CA GLY A 211 19.33 -8.62 -2.82
C GLY A 211 18.26 -7.93 -3.65
N LEU A 212 17.01 -8.39 -3.64
CA LEU A 212 15.90 -7.59 -4.17
C LEU A 212 15.46 -6.50 -3.18
N THR A 213 15.36 -6.84 -1.89
CA THR A 213 14.98 -5.93 -0.80
C THR A 213 16.16 -5.72 0.15
N SER A 214 16.32 -4.50 0.67
CA SER A 214 17.39 -4.16 1.63
C SER A 214 17.15 -4.79 3.00
N ARG A 215 18.23 -5.16 3.70
CA ARG A 215 18.19 -5.67 5.07
C ARG A 215 18.68 -4.65 6.11
N SER A 216 19.02 -3.44 5.67
CA SER A 216 19.44 -2.35 6.56
C SER A 216 18.34 -2.02 7.56
N GLY A 217 18.71 -1.94 8.84
CA GLY A 217 17.78 -1.70 9.95
C GLY A 217 16.90 -2.90 10.32
N ILE A 218 17.23 -4.12 9.88
CA ILE A 218 16.58 -5.34 10.37
C ILE A 218 17.54 -6.05 11.32
N ILE A 219 17.11 -6.38 12.54
CA ILE A 219 17.92 -7.19 13.48
C ILE A 219 18.21 -8.54 12.80
N PRO A 220 19.49 -8.85 12.52
CA PRO A 220 19.85 -9.95 11.65
C PRO A 220 19.89 -11.29 12.37
N LEU A 221 19.80 -12.37 11.60
CA LEU A 221 20.12 -13.73 12.05
C LEU A 221 21.32 -14.31 11.29
N ALA A 222 21.30 -14.19 9.96
CA ALA A 222 22.39 -14.60 9.07
C ALA A 222 22.29 -13.82 7.76
N LEU A 223 23.08 -12.76 7.60
CA LEU A 223 22.98 -11.87 6.44
C LEU A 223 23.27 -12.57 5.09
N THR A 224 23.81 -13.79 5.08
CA THR A 224 23.96 -14.57 3.84
C THR A 224 22.68 -15.25 3.35
N GLN A 225 21.63 -15.25 4.18
CA GLN A 225 20.35 -15.91 3.91
C GLN A 225 19.15 -14.98 4.12
N ASP A 226 19.30 -13.98 4.97
CA ASP A 226 18.24 -13.07 5.39
C ASP A 226 17.67 -12.27 4.21
N VAL A 227 16.35 -12.18 4.20
CA VAL A 227 15.57 -11.22 3.40
C VAL A 227 14.40 -10.70 4.24
N GLY A 228 13.91 -9.52 3.91
CA GLY A 228 12.60 -9.04 4.34
C GLY A 228 11.60 -9.09 3.18
N GLY A 229 10.33 -9.38 3.47
CA GLY A 229 9.31 -9.49 2.44
C GLY A 229 7.88 -9.45 2.99
N PRO A 230 6.88 -9.35 2.11
CA PRO A 230 5.49 -9.20 2.51
C PRO A 230 4.82 -10.52 2.90
N ILE A 231 3.89 -10.41 3.85
CA ILE A 231 2.91 -11.43 4.24
C ILE A 231 1.52 -10.80 4.13
N THR A 232 0.69 -11.32 3.22
CA THR A 232 -0.59 -10.71 2.83
C THR A 232 -1.68 -11.74 2.65
N ARG A 233 -2.95 -11.29 2.59
CA ARG A 233 -4.09 -12.20 2.32
C ARG A 233 -4.19 -12.58 0.85
N THR A 234 -3.82 -11.66 -0.05
CA THR A 234 -3.90 -11.85 -1.50
C THR A 234 -2.55 -11.67 -2.19
N VAL A 235 -2.39 -12.28 -3.37
CA VAL A 235 -1.21 -12.09 -4.23
C VAL A 235 -1.12 -10.64 -4.72
N THR A 236 -2.27 -10.00 -5.03
CA THR A 236 -2.34 -8.58 -5.41
C THR A 236 -1.73 -7.67 -4.33
N ASP A 237 -2.18 -7.80 -3.08
CA ASP A 237 -1.65 -7.00 -1.97
C ASP A 237 -0.15 -7.30 -1.74
N GLY A 238 0.27 -8.55 -1.97
CA GLY A 238 1.67 -8.96 -1.89
C GLY A 238 2.54 -8.28 -2.96
N ALA A 239 2.04 -8.17 -4.20
CA ALA A 239 2.71 -7.50 -5.30
C ALA A 239 2.82 -5.98 -5.06
N LEU A 240 1.73 -5.34 -4.61
CA LEU A 240 1.70 -3.93 -4.22
C LEU A 240 2.69 -3.62 -3.10
N THR A 241 2.75 -4.50 -2.09
CA THR A 241 3.72 -4.34 -1.00
C THR A 241 5.15 -4.55 -1.49
N LEU A 242 5.40 -5.53 -2.37
CA LEU A 242 6.73 -5.77 -2.92
C LEU A 242 7.24 -4.59 -3.77
N ASP A 243 6.36 -3.89 -4.49
CA ASP A 243 6.69 -2.65 -5.22
C ASP A 243 7.30 -1.60 -4.28
N ALA A 244 6.73 -1.42 -3.09
CA ALA A 244 7.28 -0.50 -2.09
C ALA A 244 8.63 -0.99 -1.52
N LEU A 245 8.75 -2.29 -1.21
CA LEU A 245 9.91 -2.84 -0.52
C LEU A 245 11.16 -3.02 -1.39
N ALA A 246 10.98 -3.27 -2.69
CA ALA A 246 12.07 -3.58 -3.61
C ALA A 246 12.89 -2.32 -3.95
N GLY A 247 14.22 -2.42 -3.88
CA GLY A 247 15.05 -1.25 -4.16
C GLY A 247 16.53 -1.46 -3.91
N PHE A 248 17.33 -0.56 -4.50
CA PHE A 248 18.75 -0.45 -4.21
C PHE A 248 18.97 0.41 -2.97
N ASP A 249 19.76 -0.12 -2.04
CA ASP A 249 20.21 0.55 -0.83
C ASP A 249 21.75 0.54 -0.76
N PRO A 250 22.43 1.70 -0.73
CA PRO A 250 23.87 1.75 -0.57
C PRO A 250 24.39 1.21 0.78
N GLU A 251 23.56 1.17 1.82
CA GLU A 251 23.90 0.59 3.13
C GLU A 251 23.82 -0.94 3.14
N ASP A 252 23.12 -1.51 2.16
CA ASP A 252 23.10 -2.94 1.88
C ASP A 252 23.59 -3.27 0.46
N PRO A 253 24.93 -3.39 0.26
CA PRO A 253 25.52 -3.52 -1.07
C PRO A 253 25.05 -4.73 -1.90
N ILE A 254 24.46 -5.77 -1.29
CA ILE A 254 23.94 -6.91 -2.05
C ILE A 254 22.75 -6.49 -2.94
N THR A 255 22.05 -5.41 -2.56
CA THR A 255 20.93 -4.86 -3.33
C THR A 255 21.35 -4.26 -4.68
N ALA A 256 22.65 -4.04 -4.91
CA ALA A 256 23.15 -3.65 -6.22
C ALA A 256 22.81 -4.69 -7.31
N SER A 257 22.54 -5.93 -6.92
CA SER A 257 22.11 -7.01 -7.82
C SER A 257 20.69 -6.82 -8.39
N SER A 258 19.83 -6.04 -7.75
CA SER A 258 18.46 -5.75 -8.23
C SER A 258 18.40 -4.70 -9.34
N ILE A 259 19.49 -3.94 -9.56
CA ILE A 259 19.53 -2.87 -10.55
C ILE A 259 19.27 -3.44 -11.96
N GLY A 260 18.17 -3.00 -12.57
CA GLY A 260 17.71 -3.46 -13.88
C GLY A 260 16.94 -4.79 -13.87
N GLN A 261 16.67 -5.36 -12.69
CA GLN A 261 15.85 -6.55 -12.49
C GLN A 261 14.43 -6.22 -11.99
N ILE A 262 14.28 -5.09 -11.28
CA ILE A 262 12.98 -4.62 -10.79
C ILE A 262 12.15 -4.09 -11.97
N PRO A 263 10.93 -4.61 -12.21
CA PRO A 263 10.02 -4.07 -13.23
C PRO A 263 9.50 -2.68 -12.84
N GLU A 264 8.70 -2.05 -13.70
CA GLU A 264 8.01 -0.79 -13.34
C GLU A 264 7.01 -0.98 -12.19
N SER A 265 6.32 -2.11 -12.17
CA SER A 265 5.50 -2.59 -11.06
C SER A 265 5.30 -4.09 -11.18
N TYR A 266 5.29 -4.79 -10.06
CA TYR A 266 4.97 -6.21 -9.94
C TYR A 266 3.49 -6.50 -10.21
N THR A 267 2.60 -5.52 -10.06
CA THR A 267 1.16 -5.67 -10.39
C THR A 267 0.92 -5.89 -11.89
N ASN A 268 1.85 -5.49 -12.76
CA ASN A 268 1.79 -5.75 -14.20
C ASN A 268 1.81 -7.25 -14.55
N PHE A 269 2.13 -8.11 -13.59
CA PHE A 269 2.21 -9.56 -13.76
C PHE A 269 1.02 -10.30 -13.13
N LEU A 270 0.01 -9.58 -12.62
CA LEU A 270 -1.25 -10.15 -12.15
C LEU A 270 -2.10 -10.61 -13.35
N ASP A 271 -1.72 -11.76 -13.91
CA ASP A 271 -2.37 -12.39 -15.06
C ASP A 271 -3.11 -13.66 -14.62
N SER A 272 -4.43 -13.65 -14.70
CA SER A 272 -5.28 -14.79 -14.30
C SER A 272 -5.06 -16.02 -15.18
N ASP A 273 -4.49 -15.85 -16.37
CA ASP A 273 -4.24 -16.92 -17.34
C ASP A 273 -2.78 -17.41 -17.31
N ALA A 274 -1.94 -16.93 -16.39
CA ALA A 274 -0.50 -17.21 -16.39
C ALA A 274 -0.13 -18.70 -16.25
N LEU A 275 -1.01 -19.53 -15.70
CA LEU A 275 -0.82 -20.98 -15.65
C LEU A 275 -1.08 -21.67 -16.99
N ASP A 276 -1.82 -21.08 -17.93
CA ASP A 276 -2.11 -21.69 -19.24
C ASP A 276 -0.81 -21.87 -20.04
N GLY A 277 -0.41 -23.12 -20.22
CA GLY A 277 0.83 -23.48 -20.92
C GLY A 277 2.10 -23.39 -20.05
N ALA A 278 1.99 -23.00 -18.77
CA ALA A 278 3.10 -23.03 -17.83
C ALA A 278 3.59 -24.46 -17.58
N ARG A 279 4.87 -24.62 -17.24
CA ARG A 279 5.50 -25.91 -16.96
C ARG A 279 6.08 -25.90 -15.56
N ILE A 280 5.54 -26.75 -14.69
CA ILE A 280 5.79 -26.70 -13.27
C ILE A 280 6.40 -28.02 -12.79
N GLY A 281 7.56 -27.96 -12.14
CA GLY A 281 8.22 -29.15 -11.60
C GLY A 281 7.74 -29.47 -10.19
N VAL A 282 7.21 -30.66 -9.93
CA VAL A 282 6.78 -31.11 -8.60
C VAL A 282 7.93 -31.84 -7.91
N VAL A 283 8.43 -31.28 -6.81
CA VAL A 283 9.55 -31.87 -6.05
C VAL A 283 9.02 -32.84 -5.00
N ARG A 284 8.71 -34.06 -5.42
CA ARG A 284 8.10 -35.10 -4.56
C ARG A 284 8.97 -35.50 -3.37
N GLU A 285 10.29 -35.34 -3.48
CA GLU A 285 11.25 -35.64 -2.41
C GLU A 285 11.10 -34.73 -1.18
N LEU A 286 10.41 -33.60 -1.31
CA LEU A 286 10.12 -32.66 -0.21
C LEU A 286 8.74 -32.85 0.43
N PHE A 287 7.98 -33.86 0.00
CA PHE A 287 6.73 -34.22 0.64
C PHE A 287 7.02 -35.05 1.90
N GLY A 288 6.18 -34.88 2.92
CA GLY A 288 6.30 -35.69 4.14
C GLY A 288 5.92 -37.16 3.88
N SER A 289 6.25 -38.06 4.80
CA SER A 289 5.93 -39.49 4.65
C SER A 289 4.42 -39.76 4.73
N ASP A 290 3.86 -40.56 3.82
CA ASP A 290 2.45 -40.97 3.92
C ASP A 290 2.15 -41.91 5.11
N ASP A 291 3.17 -42.43 5.79
CA ASP A 291 3.01 -43.26 6.98
C ASP A 291 2.64 -42.44 8.23
N ASP A 292 2.94 -41.14 8.23
CA ASP A 292 2.50 -40.20 9.26
C ASP A 292 1.18 -39.51 8.80
N PRO A 293 0.09 -39.62 9.58
CA PRO A 293 -1.19 -39.02 9.22
C PRO A 293 -1.15 -37.50 8.98
N ARG A 294 -0.27 -36.76 9.67
CA ARG A 294 -0.22 -35.29 9.58
C ARG A 294 0.40 -34.84 8.26
N THR A 295 1.48 -35.49 7.86
CA THR A 295 2.12 -35.28 6.56
C THR A 295 1.26 -35.83 5.43
N ALA A 296 0.62 -36.99 5.60
CA ALA A 296 -0.33 -37.53 4.61
C ALA A 296 -1.50 -36.58 4.35
N ALA A 297 -2.03 -35.93 5.39
CA ALA A 297 -3.09 -34.92 5.23
C ALA A 297 -2.60 -33.69 4.44
N THR A 298 -1.36 -33.25 4.67
CA THR A 298 -0.73 -32.16 3.91
C THR A 298 -0.54 -32.55 2.44
N ASN A 299 0.02 -33.74 2.20
CA ASN A 299 0.25 -34.28 0.87
C ASN A 299 -1.05 -34.33 0.06
N ALA A 300 -2.15 -34.79 0.68
CA ALA A 300 -3.45 -34.86 0.02
C ALA A 300 -3.99 -33.47 -0.42
N VAL A 301 -3.80 -32.43 0.41
CA VAL A 301 -4.20 -31.06 0.06
C VAL A 301 -3.32 -30.52 -1.08
N VAL A 302 -2.00 -30.73 -1.00
CA VAL A 302 -1.06 -30.28 -2.05
C VAL A 302 -1.28 -31.03 -3.37
N ASP A 303 -1.60 -32.32 -3.33
CA ASP A 303 -1.97 -33.08 -4.53
C ASP A 303 -3.24 -32.53 -5.19
N ASN A 304 -4.22 -32.11 -4.39
CA ASN A 304 -5.40 -31.43 -4.92
C ASN A 304 -5.04 -30.08 -5.56
N ALA A 305 -4.18 -29.28 -4.92
CA ALA A 305 -3.68 -28.03 -5.49
C ALA A 305 -2.92 -28.24 -6.81
N ILE A 306 -2.11 -29.30 -6.92
CA ILE A 306 -1.44 -29.68 -8.18
C ILE A 306 -2.46 -30.02 -9.26
N ALA A 307 -3.53 -30.73 -8.92
CA ALA A 307 -4.60 -31.04 -9.88
C ALA A 307 -5.33 -29.78 -10.37
N GLU A 308 -5.54 -28.78 -9.50
CA GLU A 308 -6.09 -27.48 -9.91
C GLU A 308 -5.12 -26.69 -10.80
N ILE A 309 -3.82 -26.72 -10.50
CA ILE A 309 -2.77 -26.15 -11.37
C ILE A 309 -2.84 -26.75 -12.78
N GLU A 310 -3.00 -28.06 -12.90
CA GLU A 310 -3.20 -28.72 -14.20
C GLU A 310 -4.54 -28.34 -14.87
N ALA A 311 -5.61 -28.20 -14.09
CA ALA A 311 -6.92 -27.79 -14.58
C ALA A 311 -6.93 -26.35 -15.13
N LEU A 312 -6.09 -25.48 -14.57
CA LEU A 312 -5.85 -24.10 -15.03
C LEU A 312 -4.93 -24.03 -16.27
N GLY A 313 -4.47 -25.17 -16.79
CA GLY A 313 -3.77 -25.27 -18.08
C GLY A 313 -2.25 -25.48 -17.98
N ALA A 314 -1.70 -25.56 -16.77
CA ALA A 314 -0.28 -25.86 -16.60
C ALA A 314 0.02 -27.35 -16.82
N THR A 315 1.28 -27.67 -17.11
CA THR A 315 1.79 -29.04 -17.12
C THR A 315 2.61 -29.26 -15.84
N ALA A 316 2.11 -30.09 -14.92
CA ALA A 316 2.86 -30.52 -13.75
C ALA A 316 3.73 -31.75 -14.08
N ILE A 317 4.99 -31.74 -13.63
CA ILE A 317 5.99 -32.77 -13.94
C ILE A 317 6.73 -33.13 -12.67
N ASP A 318 6.62 -34.39 -12.21
CA ASP A 318 7.47 -34.86 -11.12
C ASP A 318 8.95 -34.78 -11.52
N VAL A 319 9.76 -34.14 -10.67
CA VAL A 319 11.20 -33.94 -10.88
C VAL A 319 12.01 -34.35 -9.66
N GLU A 320 13.26 -34.75 -9.90
CA GLU A 320 14.26 -35.04 -8.87
C GLU A 320 15.28 -33.90 -8.84
N ILE A 321 15.65 -33.41 -7.66
CA ILE A 321 16.68 -32.37 -7.54
C ILE A 321 18.06 -33.04 -7.40
N PRO A 322 19.02 -32.78 -8.31
CA PRO A 322 20.36 -33.31 -8.17
C PRO A 322 20.99 -32.92 -6.83
N ASN A 323 21.65 -33.87 -6.17
CA ASN A 323 22.35 -33.64 -4.90
C ASN A 323 21.45 -33.13 -3.76
N LEU A 324 20.13 -33.41 -3.80
CA LEU A 324 19.20 -32.92 -2.78
C LEU A 324 19.62 -33.31 -1.36
N ASP A 325 19.98 -34.58 -1.12
CA ASP A 325 20.43 -35.04 0.20
C ASP A 325 21.62 -34.22 0.72
N GLU A 326 22.62 -33.96 -0.12
CA GLU A 326 23.80 -33.15 0.22
C GLU A 326 23.43 -31.69 0.49
N ILE A 327 22.53 -31.12 -0.32
CA ILE A 327 21.99 -29.77 -0.10
C ILE A 327 21.28 -29.69 1.25
N LEU A 328 20.51 -30.71 1.60
CA LEU A 328 19.79 -30.75 2.86
C LEU A 328 20.75 -31.00 4.03
N GLU A 329 21.90 -31.63 3.84
CA GLU A 329 22.87 -31.83 4.93
C GLU A 329 23.63 -30.56 5.32
N PHE A 330 23.69 -29.53 4.45
CA PHE A 330 24.33 -28.27 4.80
C PHE A 330 23.64 -27.58 6.00
N PRO A 331 24.42 -27.09 6.99
CA PRO A 331 23.85 -26.33 8.10
C PRO A 331 23.41 -24.93 7.64
N SER A 332 22.51 -24.33 8.42
CA SER A 332 22.26 -22.89 8.32
C SER A 332 23.48 -22.12 8.79
N LEU A 333 23.80 -21.00 8.12
CA LEU A 333 24.88 -20.11 8.51
C LEU A 333 24.54 -19.28 9.76
N SER A 334 23.28 -19.28 10.20
CA SER A 334 22.85 -18.57 11.42
C SER A 334 23.61 -18.97 12.68
N THR A 335 24.13 -20.20 12.77
CA THR A 335 24.98 -20.59 13.90
C THR A 335 26.33 -19.86 13.87
N LEU A 336 26.92 -19.66 12.69
CA LEU A 336 28.25 -19.07 12.51
C LEU A 336 28.20 -17.54 12.40
N GLU A 337 27.11 -16.98 11.90
CA GLU A 337 27.00 -15.55 11.57
C GLU A 337 26.34 -14.72 12.67
N PHE A 338 25.42 -15.29 13.46
CA PHE A 338 24.58 -14.52 14.37
C PHE A 338 25.36 -13.59 15.30
N LYS A 339 26.41 -14.08 15.96
CA LYS A 339 27.25 -13.25 16.85
C LYS A 339 27.84 -12.06 16.10
N ARG A 340 28.42 -12.28 14.92
CA ARG A 340 29.03 -11.22 14.11
C ARG A 340 27.98 -10.20 13.69
N ASP A 341 26.87 -10.68 13.14
CA ASP A 341 25.86 -9.84 12.51
C ASP A 341 25.08 -9.04 13.57
N LEU A 342 24.67 -9.66 14.67
CA LEU A 342 24.01 -8.97 15.78
C LEU A 342 24.94 -7.93 16.41
N ASN A 343 26.20 -8.28 16.70
CA ASN A 343 27.13 -7.34 17.31
C ASN A 343 27.43 -6.14 16.39
N ASN A 344 27.52 -6.35 15.08
CA ASN A 344 27.69 -5.27 14.11
C ASN A 344 26.47 -4.35 14.09
N TYR A 345 25.26 -4.93 14.07
CA TYR A 345 24.01 -4.16 14.13
C TYR A 345 23.95 -3.31 15.41
N LEU A 346 24.19 -3.92 16.59
CA LEU A 346 24.12 -3.20 17.87
C LEU A 346 25.21 -2.13 18.03
N ALA A 347 26.41 -2.34 17.44
CA ALA A 347 27.49 -1.36 17.50
C ALA A 347 27.18 -0.01 16.83
N GLU A 348 26.17 0.00 15.94
CA GLU A 348 25.70 1.19 15.22
C GLU A 348 24.40 1.77 15.82
N ARG A 349 23.99 1.31 17.01
CA ARG A 349 22.75 1.71 17.68
C ARG A 349 23.01 2.11 19.13
N ASP A 350 22.18 2.99 19.68
CA ASP A 350 22.12 3.26 21.12
C ASP A 350 21.18 2.27 21.81
N ALA A 351 21.46 0.97 21.65
CA ALA A 351 20.65 -0.09 22.23
C ALA A 351 20.99 -0.34 23.72
N PRO A 352 20.04 -0.81 24.54
CA PRO A 352 20.29 -1.14 25.96
C PRO A 352 21.37 -2.20 26.19
N ILE A 353 21.61 -3.06 25.19
CA ILE A 353 22.69 -4.05 25.15
C ILE A 353 23.67 -3.73 24.02
N ALA A 354 24.97 -3.90 24.28
CA ALA A 354 26.02 -3.57 23.31
C ALA A 354 26.32 -4.70 22.32
N ASP A 355 26.11 -5.95 22.72
CA ASP A 355 26.46 -7.16 21.96
C ASP A 355 25.77 -8.41 22.55
N LEU A 356 26.01 -9.56 21.92
CA LEU A 356 25.50 -10.86 22.37
C LEU A 356 25.99 -11.27 23.77
N GLU A 357 27.19 -10.86 24.19
CA GLU A 357 27.67 -11.13 25.55
C GLU A 357 26.80 -10.38 26.57
N ALA A 358 26.54 -9.09 26.31
CA ALA A 358 25.68 -8.28 27.17
C ALA A 358 24.23 -8.83 27.24
N LEU A 359 23.71 -9.40 26.14
CA LEU A 359 22.44 -10.14 26.17
C LEU A 359 22.49 -11.34 27.12
N ILE A 360 23.53 -12.17 27.01
CA ILE A 360 23.69 -13.35 27.88
C ILE A 360 23.85 -12.95 29.35
N GLU A 361 24.65 -11.91 29.63
CA GLU A 361 24.88 -11.41 30.99
C GLU A 361 23.62 -10.81 31.63
N SER A 362 22.71 -10.23 30.84
CA SER A 362 21.46 -9.66 31.37
C SER A 362 20.50 -10.74 31.89
N GLY A 363 20.45 -11.89 31.22
CA GLY A 363 19.45 -12.93 31.48
C GLY A 363 18.03 -12.53 31.08
N GLU A 364 17.87 -11.44 30.33
CA GLU A 364 16.58 -10.86 29.91
C GLU A 364 16.20 -11.32 28.50
N TYR A 365 16.12 -12.64 28.32
CA TYR A 365 15.78 -13.35 27.08
C TYR A 365 15.04 -14.66 27.42
N LEU A 366 14.52 -15.35 26.40
CA LEU A 366 13.80 -16.61 26.57
C LEU A 366 14.77 -17.74 26.97
N GLU A 367 14.53 -18.36 28.13
CA GLU A 367 15.41 -19.40 28.72
C GLU A 367 15.70 -20.57 27.75
N ASP A 368 14.72 -20.96 26.92
CA ASP A 368 14.87 -22.03 25.93
C ASP A 368 15.99 -21.77 24.91
N PHE A 369 16.36 -20.50 24.69
CA PHE A 369 17.44 -20.11 23.78
C PHE A 369 18.79 -19.86 24.46
N GLU A 370 18.89 -19.95 25.79
CA GLU A 370 20.13 -19.69 26.55
C GLU A 370 21.33 -20.46 25.99
N ASN A 371 21.17 -21.78 25.82
CA ASN A 371 22.25 -22.64 25.31
C ASN A 371 22.66 -22.26 23.88
N ALA A 372 21.71 -21.80 23.05
CA ALA A 372 21.99 -21.37 21.69
C ALA A 372 22.76 -20.04 21.68
N TYR A 373 22.40 -19.08 22.54
CA TYR A 373 23.14 -17.82 22.69
C TYR A 373 24.58 -18.09 23.15
N ILE A 374 24.76 -18.88 24.22
CA ILE A 374 26.09 -19.23 24.72
C ILE A 374 26.93 -19.91 23.63
N ALA A 375 26.37 -20.92 22.95
CA ALA A 375 27.10 -21.62 21.90
C ALA A 375 27.48 -20.71 20.72
N ARG A 376 26.59 -19.81 20.29
CA ARG A 376 26.87 -18.85 19.20
C ARG A 376 27.86 -17.76 19.65
N ASN A 377 27.85 -17.38 20.91
CA ASN A 377 28.80 -16.42 21.46
C ASN A 377 30.24 -16.97 21.53
N GLU A 378 30.41 -18.28 21.64
CA GLU A 378 31.74 -18.92 21.57
C GLU A 378 32.31 -19.01 20.14
N ILE A 379 31.53 -18.69 19.10
CA ILE A 379 32.02 -18.70 17.71
C ILE A 379 33.07 -17.59 17.52
N ASP A 380 34.21 -17.98 16.94
CA ASP A 380 35.30 -17.10 16.54
C ASP A 380 35.67 -17.35 15.08
N LEU A 381 35.18 -16.49 14.18
CA LEU A 381 35.49 -16.55 12.74
C LEU A 381 36.96 -16.17 12.43
N SER A 382 37.77 -15.79 13.42
CA SER A 382 39.22 -15.63 13.25
C SER A 382 39.99 -16.93 13.49
N ASP A 383 39.37 -17.94 14.09
CA ASP A 383 39.91 -19.28 14.17
C ASP A 383 40.00 -19.91 12.76
N PRO A 384 41.17 -20.43 12.34
CA PRO A 384 41.33 -20.96 10.99
C PRO A 384 40.42 -22.15 10.63
N GLU A 385 40.04 -23.00 11.59
CA GLU A 385 39.16 -24.14 11.33
C GLU A 385 37.72 -23.66 11.15
N THR A 386 37.21 -22.82 12.05
CA THR A 386 35.87 -22.22 11.93
C THR A 386 35.75 -21.33 10.70
N ALA A 387 36.78 -20.54 10.38
CA ALA A 387 36.83 -19.73 9.17
C ALA A 387 36.80 -20.60 7.89
N ALA A 388 37.49 -21.74 7.88
CA ALA A 388 37.48 -22.66 6.75
C ALA A 388 36.08 -23.29 6.56
N GLU A 389 35.45 -23.76 7.63
CA GLU A 389 34.07 -24.27 7.61
C GLU A 389 33.10 -23.20 7.11
N TYR A 390 33.20 -21.98 7.63
CA TYR A 390 32.37 -20.86 7.20
C TYR A 390 32.54 -20.56 5.70
N GLN A 391 33.78 -20.52 5.20
CA GLN A 391 34.05 -20.25 3.78
C GLN A 391 33.58 -21.39 2.86
N GLU A 392 33.68 -22.65 3.30
CA GLU A 392 33.17 -23.81 2.59
C GLU A 392 31.65 -23.70 2.43
N ILE A 393 30.91 -23.52 3.52
CA ILE A 393 29.44 -23.38 3.47
C ILE A 393 29.04 -22.13 2.66
N LEU A 394 29.73 -21.00 2.86
CA LEU A 394 29.44 -19.74 2.18
C LEU A 394 29.56 -19.85 0.65
N THR A 395 30.44 -20.71 0.14
CA THR A 395 30.74 -20.80 -1.29
C THR A 395 30.13 -22.03 -1.94
N GLU A 396 30.24 -23.20 -1.31
CA GLU A 396 29.82 -24.47 -1.90
C GLU A 396 28.30 -24.67 -1.84
N ARG A 397 27.66 -24.35 -0.71
CA ARG A 397 26.21 -24.51 -0.53
C ARG A 397 25.40 -23.76 -1.60
N PRO A 398 25.54 -22.42 -1.76
CA PRO A 398 24.77 -21.72 -2.80
C PRO A 398 25.13 -22.17 -4.20
N ALA A 399 26.40 -22.47 -4.49
CA ALA A 399 26.80 -22.95 -5.81
C ALA A 399 26.17 -24.31 -6.15
N LEU A 400 26.20 -25.26 -5.21
CA LEU A 400 25.58 -26.57 -5.37
C LEU A 400 24.07 -26.44 -5.54
N THR A 401 23.40 -25.74 -4.61
CA THR A 401 21.94 -25.56 -4.66
C THR A 401 21.50 -24.87 -5.95
N GLN A 402 22.13 -23.75 -6.33
CA GLN A 402 21.78 -23.03 -7.57
C GLN A 402 21.98 -23.92 -8.80
N SER A 403 23.11 -24.62 -8.90
CA SER A 403 23.40 -25.46 -10.06
C SER A 403 22.41 -26.62 -10.19
N SER A 404 22.06 -27.28 -9.08
CA SER A 404 21.06 -28.35 -9.05
C SER A 404 19.67 -27.87 -9.43
N LEU A 405 19.22 -26.73 -8.91
CA LEU A 405 17.90 -26.17 -9.25
C LEU A 405 17.84 -25.73 -10.73
N LEU A 406 18.87 -25.04 -11.20
CA LEU A 406 18.95 -24.58 -12.59
C LEU A 406 19.04 -25.74 -13.57
N GLU A 407 19.74 -26.83 -13.25
CA GLU A 407 19.78 -28.03 -14.08
C GLU A 407 18.38 -28.60 -14.34
N VAL A 408 17.53 -28.65 -13.30
CA VAL A 408 16.15 -29.15 -13.42
C VAL A 408 15.26 -28.15 -14.17
N LEU A 409 15.31 -26.87 -13.78
CA LEU A 409 14.54 -25.81 -14.41
C LEU A 409 14.86 -25.69 -15.92
N ASP A 410 16.14 -25.72 -16.30
CA ASP A 410 16.57 -25.63 -17.70
C ASP A 410 16.33 -26.95 -18.45
N GLY A 411 16.68 -28.08 -17.83
CA GLY A 411 16.61 -29.39 -18.45
C GLY A 411 15.19 -29.80 -18.86
N GLN A 412 14.18 -29.31 -18.13
CA GLN A 412 12.77 -29.60 -18.37
C GLN A 412 11.98 -28.39 -18.90
N ASN A 413 12.65 -27.25 -19.11
CA ASN A 413 12.06 -25.96 -19.47
C ASN A 413 10.86 -25.62 -18.57
N LEU A 414 11.14 -25.50 -17.27
CA LEU A 414 10.17 -25.20 -16.23
C LEU A 414 10.18 -23.71 -15.90
N ASP A 415 9.00 -23.18 -15.60
CA ASP A 415 8.78 -21.82 -15.13
C ASP A 415 8.97 -21.71 -13.61
N ALA A 416 8.59 -22.75 -12.87
CA ALA A 416 8.78 -22.84 -11.42
C ALA A 416 8.88 -24.31 -10.93
N LEU A 417 9.35 -24.47 -9.70
CA LEU A 417 9.23 -25.69 -8.91
C LEU A 417 8.16 -25.52 -7.84
N ILE A 418 7.43 -26.59 -7.52
CA ILE A 418 6.43 -26.61 -6.44
C ILE A 418 6.60 -27.78 -5.49
N TYR A 419 6.27 -27.53 -4.23
CA TYR A 419 6.28 -28.49 -3.13
C TYR A 419 5.47 -27.94 -1.93
N PRO A 420 5.09 -28.77 -0.94
CA PRO A 420 4.46 -28.30 0.29
C PRO A 420 5.34 -27.24 0.96
N THR A 421 4.77 -26.11 1.37
CA THR A 421 5.56 -25.07 2.07
C THR A 421 6.11 -25.59 3.41
N ALA A 422 5.35 -26.45 4.08
CA ALA A 422 5.73 -27.20 5.26
C ALA A 422 5.25 -28.65 5.08
N GLU A 423 5.94 -29.61 5.69
CA GLU A 423 5.59 -31.05 5.56
C GLU A 423 4.32 -31.42 6.33
N SER A 424 3.91 -30.63 7.33
CA SER A 424 2.73 -30.88 8.17
C SER A 424 1.93 -29.60 8.42
N PRO A 425 0.63 -29.69 8.77
CA PRO A 425 -0.16 -28.53 9.18
C PRO A 425 0.35 -27.94 10.52
N PRO A 426 -0.17 -26.79 10.97
CA PRO A 426 0.17 -26.21 12.28
C PRO A 426 0.23 -27.26 13.42
N ASN A 427 1.28 -27.21 14.24
CA ASN A 427 1.52 -28.18 15.32
C ASN A 427 0.92 -27.69 16.63
N LEU A 428 0.54 -28.63 17.50
CA LEU A 428 0.36 -28.32 18.91
C LEU A 428 1.70 -27.87 19.53
N PHE A 429 1.65 -27.11 20.63
CA PHE A 429 2.87 -26.59 21.28
C PHE A 429 3.80 -27.65 21.88
N ASP A 430 3.34 -28.89 22.05
CA ASP A 430 4.14 -30.01 22.57
C ASP A 430 4.62 -30.99 21.47
N GLU A 431 4.33 -30.69 20.21
CA GLU A 431 4.72 -31.48 19.04
C GLU A 431 5.95 -30.87 18.35
N SER A 432 6.78 -31.70 17.69
CA SER A 432 7.90 -31.18 16.91
C SER A 432 7.45 -30.30 15.75
N THR A 433 8.26 -29.31 15.39
CA THR A 433 7.98 -28.42 14.25
C THR A 433 7.76 -29.21 12.96
N GLY A 434 6.54 -29.16 12.44
CA GLY A 434 6.14 -29.69 11.13
C GLY A 434 6.66 -28.93 9.90
N ALA A 435 7.63 -28.04 10.07
CA ALA A 435 8.21 -27.23 8.98
C ALA A 435 8.89 -28.07 7.90
N GLY A 436 9.46 -29.23 8.28
CA GLY A 436 10.12 -30.14 7.35
C GLY A 436 11.42 -29.60 6.76
N SER A 437 11.82 -30.15 5.62
CA SER A 437 13.08 -29.90 4.92
C SER A 437 12.97 -28.93 3.72
N ALA A 438 11.74 -28.63 3.29
CA ALA A 438 11.42 -27.70 2.19
C ALA A 438 11.94 -26.27 2.43
N ASN A 439 12.31 -25.96 3.67
CA ASN A 439 12.73 -24.65 4.11
C ASN A 439 14.17 -24.27 3.66
N ARG A 440 14.90 -25.17 2.98
CA ARG A 440 16.31 -24.98 2.58
C ARG A 440 16.54 -24.50 1.15
N LEU A 441 15.73 -24.90 0.17
CA LEU A 441 16.05 -24.65 -1.25
C LEU A 441 16.16 -23.16 -1.60
N SER A 442 15.13 -22.37 -1.31
CA SER A 442 15.14 -20.93 -1.61
C SER A 442 16.21 -20.17 -0.79
N PRO A 443 16.33 -20.35 0.54
CA PRO A 443 17.36 -19.64 1.30
C PRO A 443 18.80 -20.03 0.94
N PHE A 444 19.05 -21.29 0.59
CA PHE A 444 20.41 -21.73 0.24
C PHE A 444 20.81 -21.32 -1.17
N SER A 445 19.85 -21.25 -2.11
CA SER A 445 20.11 -20.74 -3.47
C SER A 445 20.09 -19.21 -3.55
N GLY A 446 19.36 -18.54 -2.65
CA GLY A 446 19.04 -17.13 -2.75
C GLY A 446 17.94 -16.80 -3.77
N PHE A 447 17.28 -17.81 -4.34
CA PHE A 447 16.18 -17.65 -5.30
C PHE A 447 14.87 -17.29 -4.60
N PRO A 448 13.93 -16.61 -5.28
CA PRO A 448 12.66 -16.24 -4.71
C PRO A 448 11.73 -17.45 -4.57
N ALA A 449 10.85 -17.38 -3.58
CA ALA A 449 9.77 -18.33 -3.39
C ALA A 449 8.50 -17.62 -2.90
N ILE A 450 7.35 -18.03 -3.40
CA ILE A 450 6.04 -17.54 -2.96
C ILE A 450 5.24 -18.71 -2.40
N SER A 451 4.86 -18.64 -1.12
CA SER A 451 3.88 -19.54 -0.53
C SER A 451 2.48 -18.96 -0.73
N VAL A 452 1.54 -19.79 -1.18
CA VAL A 452 0.13 -19.43 -1.32
C VAL A 452 -0.79 -20.50 -0.71
N PRO A 453 -2.01 -20.14 -0.25
CA PRO A 453 -2.96 -21.10 0.31
C PRO A 453 -3.33 -22.20 -0.67
N ALA A 454 -3.11 -23.47 -0.30
CA ALA A 454 -3.45 -24.66 -1.09
C ALA A 454 -4.77 -25.31 -0.64
N GLY A 455 -5.30 -24.90 0.51
CA GLY A 455 -6.54 -25.42 1.10
C GLY A 455 -6.39 -25.73 2.58
N PHE A 456 -7.24 -26.63 3.05
CA PHE A 456 -7.31 -27.03 4.45
C PHE A 456 -7.38 -28.55 4.57
N THR A 457 -6.79 -29.10 5.63
CA THR A 457 -6.97 -30.51 6.00
C THR A 457 -8.43 -30.80 6.40
N GLU A 458 -8.81 -32.07 6.56
CA GLU A 458 -10.15 -32.45 7.03
C GLU A 458 -10.50 -31.85 8.40
N ASP A 459 -9.48 -31.58 9.23
CA ASP A 459 -9.63 -30.96 10.55
C ASP A 459 -9.64 -29.42 10.51
N GLY A 460 -9.66 -28.82 9.31
CA GLY A 460 -9.74 -27.36 9.14
C GLY A 460 -8.42 -26.62 9.34
N LEU A 461 -7.28 -27.31 9.27
CA LEU A 461 -5.97 -26.69 9.42
C LEU A 461 -5.41 -26.25 8.05
N PRO A 462 -4.88 -25.03 7.93
CA PRO A 462 -4.40 -24.52 6.66
C PRO A 462 -3.15 -25.25 6.16
N VAL A 463 -3.07 -25.37 4.84
CA VAL A 463 -1.92 -25.90 4.10
C VAL A 463 -1.61 -24.98 2.93
N GLY A 464 -0.34 -24.68 2.73
CA GLY A 464 0.17 -23.87 1.63
C GLY A 464 1.07 -24.67 0.68
N ILE A 465 1.11 -24.20 -0.57
CA ILE A 465 2.01 -24.70 -1.61
C ILE A 465 3.01 -23.59 -1.96
N GLU A 466 4.28 -23.96 -2.07
CA GLU A 466 5.36 -23.03 -2.40
C GLU A 466 5.71 -23.12 -3.88
N PHE A 467 5.86 -21.96 -4.53
CA PHE A 467 6.39 -21.82 -5.87
C PHE A 467 7.80 -21.21 -5.79
N LEU A 468 8.82 -21.98 -6.18
CA LEU A 468 10.21 -21.54 -6.24
C LEU A 468 10.61 -21.23 -7.67
N GLY A 469 11.25 -20.07 -7.87
CA GLY A 469 11.67 -19.56 -9.17
C GLY A 469 13.18 -19.45 -9.34
N ARG A 470 13.59 -18.71 -10.38
CA ARG A 470 14.98 -18.29 -10.61
C ARG A 470 15.23 -16.99 -9.87
N ALA A 471 16.50 -16.66 -9.62
CA ALA A 471 16.86 -15.31 -9.16
C ALA A 471 16.18 -14.24 -10.04
N PHE A 472 15.53 -13.29 -9.40
CA PHE A 472 14.77 -12.18 -10.00
C PHE A 472 13.54 -12.59 -10.84
N SER A 473 13.01 -13.80 -10.65
CA SER A 473 11.79 -14.25 -11.33
C SER A 473 10.51 -14.04 -10.50
N GLU A 474 10.53 -13.14 -9.51
CA GLU A 474 9.31 -12.72 -8.81
C GLU A 474 8.17 -12.35 -9.77
N PRO A 475 8.40 -11.66 -10.91
CA PRO A 475 7.34 -11.41 -11.89
C PRO A 475 6.65 -12.68 -12.41
N THR A 476 7.43 -13.72 -12.74
CA THR A 476 6.90 -15.02 -13.16
C THR A 476 6.14 -15.69 -12.03
N LEU A 477 6.71 -15.71 -10.82
CA LEU A 477 6.06 -16.34 -9.67
C LEU A 477 4.75 -15.64 -9.29
N ILE A 478 4.70 -14.30 -9.34
CA ILE A 478 3.49 -13.52 -9.08
C ILE A 478 2.40 -13.87 -10.08
N GLY A 479 2.72 -13.96 -11.38
CA GLY A 479 1.74 -14.40 -12.38
C GLY A 479 1.20 -15.80 -12.09
N LEU A 480 2.08 -16.78 -11.89
CA LEU A 480 1.68 -18.17 -11.63
C LEU A 480 0.82 -18.30 -10.36
N THR A 481 1.23 -17.63 -9.28
CA THR A 481 0.52 -17.69 -7.99
C THR A 481 -0.78 -16.89 -8.01
N TYR A 482 -0.84 -15.77 -8.72
CA TYR A 482 -2.09 -15.03 -8.93
C TYR A 482 -3.09 -15.85 -9.74
N SER A 483 -2.68 -16.44 -10.86
CA SER A 483 -3.53 -17.35 -11.65
C SER A 483 -4.06 -18.51 -10.80
N PHE A 484 -3.20 -19.12 -9.97
CA PHE A 484 -3.61 -20.17 -9.03
C PHE A 484 -4.62 -19.66 -7.98
N GLU A 485 -4.34 -18.53 -7.35
CA GLU A 485 -5.22 -17.91 -6.35
C GLU A 485 -6.58 -17.59 -6.94
N GLN A 486 -6.64 -16.92 -8.10
CA GLN A 486 -7.89 -16.52 -8.76
C GLN A 486 -8.70 -17.74 -9.25
N GLY A 487 -8.01 -18.80 -9.67
CA GLY A 487 -8.65 -20.05 -10.11
C GLY A 487 -9.26 -20.87 -8.98
N THR A 488 -8.76 -20.73 -7.74
CA THR A 488 -9.10 -21.63 -6.63
C THR A 488 -9.77 -20.94 -5.45
N GLN A 489 -9.35 -19.73 -5.09
CA GLN A 489 -9.83 -18.95 -3.94
C GLN A 489 -9.85 -19.78 -2.64
N PHE A 490 -8.80 -20.56 -2.40
CA PHE A 490 -8.76 -21.51 -1.28
C PHE A 490 -8.71 -20.87 0.11
N ARG A 491 -8.24 -19.62 0.23
CA ARG A 491 -8.19 -18.92 1.50
C ARG A 491 -9.60 -18.74 2.08
N MET A 492 -9.73 -18.96 3.37
CA MET A 492 -10.92 -18.62 4.17
C MET A 492 -10.47 -17.91 5.45
N PRO A 493 -11.15 -16.86 5.93
CA PRO A 493 -10.81 -16.23 7.20
C PRO A 493 -11.04 -17.19 8.39
N PRO A 494 -10.27 -17.07 9.49
CA PRO A 494 -10.45 -17.89 10.69
C PRO A 494 -11.79 -17.58 11.39
N GLU A 495 -12.50 -18.63 11.84
CA GLU A 495 -13.78 -18.48 12.55
C GLU A 495 -13.64 -17.88 13.96
N SER A 496 -12.44 -17.92 14.53
CA SER A 496 -12.17 -17.46 15.90
C SER A 496 -12.18 -15.93 16.05
N THR A 497 -12.06 -15.19 14.95
CA THR A 497 -12.03 -13.72 14.94
C THR A 497 -13.10 -13.15 13.98
N PRO A 498 -14.40 -13.36 14.27
CA PRO A 498 -15.48 -12.93 13.39
C PRO A 498 -15.54 -11.39 13.25
N SER A 499 -16.37 -10.90 12.33
CA SER A 499 -16.58 -9.45 12.16
C SER A 499 -17.19 -8.82 13.43
N LEU A 500 -16.70 -7.64 13.79
CA LEU A 500 -17.27 -6.78 14.83
C LEU A 500 -18.33 -5.84 14.26
N GLU A 501 -19.09 -5.20 15.15
CA GLU A 501 -20.06 -4.17 14.78
C GLU A 501 -19.34 -2.97 14.13
N GLY A 502 -19.87 -2.50 12.99
CA GLY A 502 -19.31 -1.36 12.24
C GLY A 502 -18.22 -1.72 11.21
N GLU A 503 -17.80 -2.98 11.14
CA GLU A 503 -16.79 -3.45 10.17
C GLU A 503 -17.36 -3.74 8.77
N SER A 504 -18.69 -3.72 8.64
CA SER A 504 -19.38 -3.91 7.36
C SER A 504 -20.45 -2.82 7.23
N PHE A 505 -20.40 -2.10 6.11
CA PHE A 505 -21.34 -1.03 5.82
C PHE A 505 -21.51 -0.83 4.31
N GLU A 506 -22.67 -0.32 3.92
CA GLU A 506 -22.98 0.03 2.54
C GLU A 506 -22.69 1.51 2.28
N TYR A 507 -22.17 1.81 1.09
CA TYR A 507 -22.02 3.16 0.58
C TYR A 507 -22.40 3.20 -0.90
N LEU A 508 -22.83 4.36 -1.38
CA LEU A 508 -23.12 4.60 -2.78
C LEU A 508 -21.88 5.24 -3.42
N THR A 509 -21.59 4.86 -4.65
CA THR A 509 -20.49 5.45 -5.42
C THR A 509 -20.98 6.53 -6.36
N GLN A 510 -22.29 6.61 -6.63
CA GLN A 510 -22.89 7.71 -7.38
C GLN A 510 -24.35 7.89 -6.95
N VAL A 511 -24.73 9.14 -6.70
CA VAL A 511 -26.11 9.55 -6.41
C VAL A 511 -26.58 10.71 -7.29
N ALA A 512 -27.90 10.85 -7.37
CA ALA A 512 -28.58 12.02 -7.88
C ALA A 512 -29.28 12.73 -6.71
N VAL A 513 -28.87 13.96 -6.44
CA VAL A 513 -29.49 14.84 -5.44
C VAL A 513 -30.46 15.78 -6.16
N TYR A 514 -31.71 15.80 -5.71
CA TYR A 514 -32.75 16.70 -6.22
C TYR A 514 -33.21 17.61 -5.09
N GLY A 515 -33.00 18.92 -5.26
CA GLY A 515 -33.59 19.94 -4.43
C GLY A 515 -35.08 20.11 -4.67
N ASP A 516 -35.66 21.11 -4.01
CA ASP A 516 -37.05 21.49 -4.10
C ASP A 516 -37.20 22.95 -4.57
N PRO A 517 -38.42 23.46 -4.80
CA PRO A 517 -38.60 24.83 -5.30
C PRO A 517 -38.36 25.95 -4.26
N GLU A 518 -37.77 25.65 -3.11
CA GLU A 518 -37.37 26.61 -2.09
C GLU A 518 -35.84 26.66 -2.04
N ASN A 519 -35.26 27.70 -1.44
CA ASN A 519 -33.81 27.81 -1.25
C ASN A 519 -33.26 26.57 -0.50
N ASN A 520 -32.28 25.92 -1.09
CA ASN A 520 -31.66 24.69 -0.61
C ASN A 520 -30.19 24.92 -0.25
N GLU A 521 -29.69 24.08 0.64
CA GLU A 521 -28.26 24.00 1.00
C GLU A 521 -27.85 22.55 0.84
N ILE A 522 -27.01 22.27 -0.15
CA ILE A 522 -26.64 20.92 -0.58
C ILE A 522 -25.12 20.75 -0.39
N ALA A 523 -24.73 20.02 0.65
CA ALA A 523 -23.34 19.69 0.97
C ALA A 523 -23.25 18.28 1.58
N PRO A 524 -22.11 17.56 1.44
CA PRO A 524 -21.95 16.19 1.93
C PRO A 524 -22.26 16.02 3.44
N GLU A 525 -21.97 17.02 4.27
CA GLU A 525 -22.24 16.98 5.71
C GLU A 525 -23.71 17.23 6.07
N LEU A 526 -24.53 17.70 5.12
CA LEU A 526 -25.94 18.04 5.33
C LEU A 526 -26.90 17.02 4.70
N VAL A 527 -26.47 16.36 3.62
CA VAL A 527 -27.31 15.44 2.83
C VAL A 527 -26.81 14.02 3.01
N ALA A 528 -27.65 13.17 3.61
CA ALA A 528 -27.32 11.75 3.78
C ALA A 528 -27.11 11.05 2.43
N ASP A 529 -26.15 10.13 2.38
CA ASP A 529 -25.77 9.33 1.20
C ASP A 529 -25.21 10.16 0.03
N PHE A 530 -24.87 11.43 0.26
CA PHE A 530 -24.18 12.31 -0.68
C PHE A 530 -22.78 12.55 -0.17
N ASP A 531 -21.77 12.12 -0.91
CA ASP A 531 -20.35 12.26 -0.56
C ASP A 531 -19.65 13.34 -1.39
N GLY A 532 -20.31 13.83 -2.44
CA GLY A 532 -19.78 14.82 -3.35
C GLY A 532 -18.76 14.25 -4.33
N ASN A 533 -18.75 12.94 -4.62
CA ASN A 533 -17.85 12.35 -5.60
C ASN A 533 -18.62 11.69 -6.74
N LYS A 534 -18.38 12.17 -7.97
CA LYS A 534 -18.98 11.68 -9.22
C LYS A 534 -20.52 11.72 -9.20
N ASP A 535 -21.08 12.67 -8.45
CA ASP A 535 -22.51 12.82 -8.25
C ASP A 535 -23.19 13.75 -9.26
N LEU A 536 -24.52 13.70 -9.26
CA LEU A 536 -25.40 14.53 -10.07
C LEU A 536 -26.33 15.35 -9.17
N ILE A 537 -26.20 16.68 -9.17
CA ILE A 537 -26.98 17.57 -8.32
C ILE A 537 -27.89 18.42 -9.20
N PHE A 538 -29.19 18.46 -8.87
CA PHE A 538 -30.17 19.37 -9.44
C PHE A 538 -30.82 20.15 -8.29
N ALA A 539 -30.43 21.41 -8.06
CA ALA A 539 -30.96 22.19 -6.95
C ALA A 539 -32.42 22.63 -7.23
N GLY A 540 -32.68 23.17 -8.41
CA GLY A 540 -34.03 23.29 -8.93
C GLY A 540 -34.45 24.74 -9.11
N ALA A 541 -35.22 25.28 -8.18
CA ALA A 541 -35.63 26.68 -8.24
C ALA A 541 -35.57 27.30 -6.85
N GLY A 542 -35.19 28.56 -6.76
CA GLY A 542 -34.82 29.19 -5.48
C GLY A 542 -33.42 29.78 -5.60
N ASP A 543 -32.94 30.44 -4.55
CA ASP A 543 -31.55 30.86 -4.48
C ASP A 543 -30.83 29.80 -3.63
N ASP A 544 -30.16 28.86 -4.31
CA ASP A 544 -29.63 27.62 -3.74
C ASP A 544 -28.11 27.71 -3.51
N LEU A 545 -27.61 27.05 -2.45
CA LEU A 545 -26.19 26.86 -2.20
C LEU A 545 -25.83 25.39 -2.40
N ILE A 546 -24.87 25.12 -3.28
CA ILE A 546 -24.29 23.79 -3.50
C ILE A 546 -22.79 23.85 -3.20
N ASP A 547 -22.33 23.04 -2.25
CA ASP A 547 -20.91 22.96 -1.88
C ASP A 547 -20.39 21.53 -2.03
N THR A 548 -19.58 21.29 -3.07
CA THR A 548 -18.82 20.06 -3.29
C THR A 548 -17.32 20.24 -3.07
N SER A 549 -16.89 21.38 -2.51
CA SER A 549 -15.48 21.71 -2.33
C SER A 549 -14.74 20.74 -1.40
N GLN A 550 -15.48 20.06 -0.51
CA GLN A 550 -14.94 19.10 0.45
C GLN A 550 -14.76 17.68 -0.12
N ALA A 551 -15.17 17.44 -1.36
CA ALA A 551 -15.06 16.13 -2.00
C ALA A 551 -13.61 15.72 -2.27
N LEU A 552 -13.30 14.44 -2.08
CA LEU A 552 -11.94 13.88 -2.24
C LEU A 552 -11.54 13.70 -3.70
N THR A 553 -12.46 13.32 -4.57
CA THR A 553 -12.19 13.10 -6.00
C THR A 553 -13.01 14.01 -6.92
N GLY A 554 -14.16 14.52 -6.47
CA GLY A 554 -14.96 15.48 -7.22
C GLY A 554 -15.58 14.86 -8.47
N GLU A 555 -15.40 15.46 -9.65
CA GLU A 555 -16.02 15.07 -10.92
C GLU A 555 -17.57 15.11 -10.95
N ASN A 556 -18.16 15.95 -10.10
CA ASN A 556 -19.60 16.13 -10.00
C ASN A 556 -20.18 16.89 -11.19
N ARG A 557 -21.49 16.79 -11.35
CA ARG A 557 -22.28 17.64 -12.24
C ARG A 557 -23.35 18.35 -11.45
N LEU A 558 -23.24 19.66 -11.36
CA LEU A 558 -24.08 20.51 -10.53
C LEU A 558 -24.93 21.40 -11.44
N TYR A 559 -26.24 21.39 -11.25
CA TYR A 559 -27.20 22.22 -11.95
C TYR A 559 -27.93 23.07 -10.90
N GLY A 560 -27.67 24.38 -10.88
CA GLY A 560 -28.32 25.35 -9.99
C GLY A 560 -29.80 25.46 -10.34
N GLY A 561 -30.08 25.93 -11.55
CA GLY A 561 -31.41 25.87 -12.14
C GLY A 561 -31.99 27.27 -12.31
N ALA A 562 -32.91 27.68 -11.44
CA ALA A 562 -33.59 28.96 -11.58
C ALA A 562 -33.61 29.76 -10.28
N GLY A 563 -32.95 30.92 -10.29
CA GLY A 563 -32.77 31.81 -9.14
C GLY A 563 -31.30 32.19 -9.04
N ASP A 564 -30.92 32.96 -8.02
CA ASP A 564 -29.54 33.44 -7.91
C ASP A 564 -28.73 32.44 -7.06
N ASP A 565 -28.09 31.46 -7.70
CA ASP A 565 -27.49 30.30 -7.05
C ASP A 565 -26.00 30.49 -6.72
N GLU A 566 -25.51 29.82 -5.67
CA GLU A 566 -24.11 29.77 -5.26
C GLU A 566 -23.57 28.34 -5.40
N LEU A 567 -22.64 28.12 -6.33
CA LEU A 567 -22.05 26.80 -6.63
C LEU A 567 -20.57 26.81 -6.30
N ILE A 568 -20.22 26.22 -5.16
CA ILE A 568 -18.84 26.07 -4.67
C ILE A 568 -18.33 24.68 -5.06
N VAL A 569 -17.30 24.62 -5.89
CA VAL A 569 -16.83 23.37 -6.50
C VAL A 569 -15.43 22.96 -6.05
N GLY A 570 -15.16 21.65 -6.12
CA GLY A 570 -13.90 21.04 -5.71
C GLY A 570 -12.94 20.79 -6.86
N LEU A 571 -12.89 19.54 -7.33
CA LEU A 571 -11.91 19.04 -8.31
C LEU A 571 -12.63 18.45 -9.53
N GLY A 572 -12.34 18.96 -10.72
CA GLY A 572 -12.85 18.36 -11.97
C GLY A 572 -14.38 18.45 -12.15
N ASP A 573 -15.05 19.28 -11.36
CA ASP A 573 -16.51 19.41 -11.35
C ASP A 573 -17.01 20.14 -12.60
N ARG A 574 -18.29 19.92 -12.92
CA ARG A 574 -19.02 20.69 -13.95
C ARG A 574 -20.22 21.37 -13.33
N ALA A 575 -20.14 22.69 -13.17
CA ALA A 575 -21.22 23.49 -12.60
C ALA A 575 -21.93 24.29 -13.68
N PHE A 576 -23.25 24.32 -13.60
CA PHE A 576 -24.15 25.07 -14.47
C PHE A 576 -25.05 25.94 -13.58
N GLY A 577 -24.92 27.26 -13.66
CA GLY A 577 -25.84 28.20 -12.99
C GLY A 577 -27.25 28.15 -13.58
N ASP A 578 -27.30 27.99 -14.91
CA ASP A 578 -28.51 27.92 -15.74
C ASP A 578 -29.21 29.28 -15.91
N THR A 579 -30.02 29.74 -14.95
CA THR A 579 -30.73 31.04 -15.06
C THR A 579 -30.81 31.79 -13.74
N GLY A 580 -30.40 33.06 -13.75
CA GLY A 580 -30.28 33.90 -12.55
C GLY A 580 -28.96 34.65 -12.56
N ASP A 581 -28.73 35.51 -11.57
CA ASP A 581 -27.41 36.12 -11.38
C ASP A 581 -26.60 35.22 -10.43
N ASP A 582 -25.86 34.25 -10.97
CA ASP A 582 -25.25 33.14 -10.22
C ASP A 582 -23.81 33.43 -9.77
N LEU A 583 -23.36 32.75 -8.70
CA LEU A 583 -21.98 32.74 -8.22
C LEU A 583 -21.39 31.34 -8.35
N LEU A 584 -20.33 31.20 -9.16
CA LEU A 584 -19.61 29.94 -9.35
C LEU A 584 -18.18 30.07 -8.78
N ASP A 585 -17.93 29.41 -7.65
CA ASP A 585 -16.66 29.48 -6.91
C ASP A 585 -15.84 28.18 -7.01
N ALA A 586 -14.77 28.23 -7.78
CA ALA A 586 -13.72 27.20 -7.84
C ALA A 586 -12.43 27.61 -7.12
N SER A 587 -12.41 28.77 -6.45
CA SER A 587 -11.20 29.33 -5.85
C SER A 587 -10.72 28.59 -4.60
N VAL A 588 -11.62 27.89 -3.93
CA VAL A 588 -11.32 26.98 -2.80
C VAL A 588 -11.07 25.54 -3.26
N GLY A 589 -11.33 25.24 -4.54
CA GLY A 589 -11.18 23.93 -5.15
C GLY A 589 -9.75 23.58 -5.55
N ARG A 590 -9.57 22.40 -6.15
CA ARG A 590 -8.27 21.88 -6.61
C ARG A 590 -8.07 22.00 -8.12
N GLY A 591 -8.99 22.69 -8.80
CA GLY A 591 -8.89 23.05 -10.21
C GLY A 591 -9.54 22.05 -11.17
N GLN A 592 -9.26 22.24 -12.46
CA GLN A 592 -9.79 21.44 -13.58
C GLN A 592 -11.32 21.49 -13.73
N ASN A 593 -11.97 22.49 -13.14
CA ASN A 593 -13.42 22.62 -13.16
C ASN A 593 -13.90 23.22 -14.49
N ARG A 594 -15.18 22.97 -14.81
CA ARG A 594 -15.87 23.54 -15.98
C ARG A 594 -17.14 24.24 -15.51
N LEU A 595 -17.12 25.56 -15.55
CA LEU A 595 -18.16 26.43 -15.00
C LEU A 595 -18.92 27.09 -16.15
N TYR A 596 -20.25 27.03 -16.09
CA TYR A 596 -21.14 27.61 -17.08
C TYR A 596 -22.15 28.49 -16.34
N GLY A 597 -22.13 29.79 -16.58
CA GLY A 597 -23.05 30.74 -15.94
C GLY A 597 -24.46 30.53 -16.45
N GLY A 598 -24.69 30.85 -17.71
CA GLY A 598 -25.96 30.60 -18.39
C GLY A 598 -26.61 31.90 -18.80
N ALA A 599 -27.71 32.27 -18.16
CA ALA A 599 -28.41 33.52 -18.44
C ALA A 599 -28.62 34.35 -17.17
N GLY A 600 -28.08 35.57 -17.19
CA GLY A 600 -28.02 36.51 -16.06
C GLY A 600 -26.60 37.05 -15.95
N ASN A 601 -26.31 37.84 -14.91
CA ASN A 601 -24.99 38.43 -14.73
C ASN A 601 -24.23 37.62 -13.68
N ASP A 602 -23.33 36.76 -14.14
CA ASP A 602 -22.74 35.72 -13.31
C ASP A 602 -21.34 36.11 -12.81
N ASP A 603 -21.03 35.69 -11.59
CA ASP A 603 -19.74 35.88 -10.94
C ASP A 603 -18.96 34.57 -10.86
N PHE A 604 -17.75 34.56 -11.43
CA PHE A 604 -16.84 33.41 -11.36
C PHE A 604 -15.66 33.72 -10.47
N PHE A 605 -15.42 32.88 -9.48
CA PHE A 605 -14.24 32.95 -8.62
C PHE A 605 -13.34 31.75 -8.93
N LEU A 606 -12.17 32.00 -9.50
CA LEU A 606 -11.35 30.96 -10.13
C LEU A 606 -10.01 30.76 -9.44
N GLY A 607 -9.62 29.49 -9.31
CA GLY A 607 -8.32 29.06 -8.84
C GLY A 607 -7.39 28.78 -10.04
N SER A 608 -6.98 27.53 -10.20
CA SER A 608 -6.02 27.13 -11.22
C SER A 608 -6.56 26.06 -12.16
N GLY A 609 -6.29 26.23 -13.46
CA GLY A 609 -6.59 25.23 -14.48
C GLY A 609 -8.09 25.06 -14.78
N ASP A 610 -8.92 26.04 -14.41
CA ASP A 610 -10.36 26.01 -14.60
C ASP A 610 -10.77 26.52 -15.99
N ARG A 611 -11.99 26.17 -16.42
CA ARG A 611 -12.60 26.68 -17.66
C ARG A 611 -13.95 27.27 -17.34
N ALA A 612 -14.17 28.52 -17.74
CA ALA A 612 -15.39 29.25 -17.41
C ALA A 612 -16.01 29.87 -18.67
N TRP A 613 -17.33 29.76 -18.78
CA TRP A 613 -18.15 30.34 -19.83
C TRP A 613 -19.29 31.14 -19.20
N GLY A 614 -19.35 32.44 -19.44
CA GLY A 614 -20.35 33.34 -18.88
C GLY A 614 -21.73 33.05 -19.47
N GLY A 615 -21.94 33.41 -20.73
CA GLY A 615 -23.15 33.07 -21.47
C GLY A 615 -23.91 34.29 -21.94
N GLN A 616 -25.04 34.60 -21.31
CA GLN A 616 -25.85 35.79 -21.61
C GLN A 616 -25.94 36.71 -20.41
N GLY A 617 -25.39 37.91 -20.49
CA GLY A 617 -25.41 38.91 -19.43
C GLY A 617 -24.07 39.60 -19.31
N ASP A 618 -23.94 40.50 -18.35
CA ASP A 618 -22.68 41.21 -18.10
C ASP A 618 -21.89 40.45 -17.02
N ASP A 619 -21.08 39.47 -17.42
CA ASP A 619 -20.46 38.49 -16.53
C ASP A 619 -19.11 38.99 -15.95
N ARG A 620 -18.71 38.46 -14.80
CA ARG A 620 -17.46 38.84 -14.12
C ARG A 620 -16.62 37.63 -13.73
N PHE A 621 -15.38 37.60 -14.21
CA PHE A 621 -14.42 36.53 -13.92
C PHE A 621 -13.30 37.03 -13.03
N PHE A 622 -13.19 36.50 -11.82
CA PHE A 622 -12.15 36.80 -10.83
C PHE A 622 -11.13 35.67 -10.74
N ALA A 623 -9.98 35.82 -11.39
CA ALA A 623 -8.84 34.92 -11.20
C ALA A 623 -8.08 35.33 -9.92
N ILE A 624 -8.36 34.65 -8.81
CA ILE A 624 -7.93 35.11 -7.47
C ILE A 624 -6.53 34.61 -7.11
N SER A 625 -6.20 33.36 -7.47
CA SER A 625 -4.91 32.73 -7.20
C SER A 625 -4.64 31.62 -8.24
N GLY A 626 -3.39 31.17 -8.38
CA GLY A 626 -3.05 30.16 -9.40
C GLY A 626 -2.99 30.74 -10.81
N GLY A 627 -3.52 30.04 -11.81
CA GLY A 627 -3.49 30.47 -13.22
C GLY A 627 -3.89 29.36 -14.20
N ASP A 628 -3.54 29.52 -15.48
CA ASP A 628 -3.91 28.55 -16.55
C ASP A 628 -5.42 28.40 -16.77
N ASN A 629 -6.20 29.42 -16.40
CA ASN A 629 -7.64 29.40 -16.61
C ASN A 629 -8.00 29.77 -18.05
N HIS A 630 -9.09 29.21 -18.57
CA HIS A 630 -9.62 29.51 -19.91
C HIS A 630 -11.01 30.13 -19.81
N LEU A 631 -11.14 31.39 -20.21
CA LEU A 631 -12.29 32.24 -19.93
C LEU A 631 -12.96 32.66 -21.25
N SER A 632 -14.29 32.58 -21.29
CA SER A 632 -15.12 33.06 -22.39
C SER A 632 -16.30 33.84 -21.80
N GLY A 633 -16.45 35.10 -22.18
CA GLY A 633 -17.52 35.96 -21.66
C GLY A 633 -18.87 35.60 -22.27
N GLY A 634 -18.96 35.62 -23.59
CA GLY A 634 -20.19 35.32 -24.31
C GLY A 634 -20.88 36.58 -24.83
N MET A 635 -22.13 36.80 -24.42
CA MET A 635 -22.93 37.95 -24.85
C MET A 635 -23.14 38.93 -23.70
N GLY A 636 -22.61 40.13 -23.82
CA GLY A 636 -22.82 41.23 -22.87
C GLY A 636 -21.53 42.01 -22.69
N ALA A 637 -21.50 42.89 -21.69
CA ALA A 637 -20.32 43.67 -21.34
C ALA A 637 -19.55 42.98 -20.20
N ASP A 638 -18.63 42.10 -20.56
CA ASP A 638 -17.99 41.19 -19.62
C ASP A 638 -16.72 41.79 -18.99
N GLN A 639 -16.39 41.32 -17.78
CA GLN A 639 -15.23 41.78 -17.02
C GLN A 639 -14.29 40.63 -16.66
N PHE A 640 -13.06 40.70 -17.14
CA PHE A 640 -12.03 39.71 -16.85
C PHE A 640 -11.00 40.26 -15.86
N TRP A 641 -11.21 39.98 -14.58
CA TRP A 641 -10.31 40.34 -13.48
C TRP A 641 -9.17 39.33 -13.37
N ILE A 642 -8.14 39.52 -14.20
CA ILE A 642 -7.01 38.59 -14.39
C ILE A 642 -5.91 38.70 -13.32
N ALA A 643 -6.03 39.67 -12.41
CA ALA A 643 -5.20 39.81 -11.23
C ALA A 643 -5.96 40.59 -10.15
N ASN A 644 -6.04 40.04 -8.95
CA ASN A 644 -6.74 40.66 -7.83
C ASN A 644 -6.00 40.40 -6.51
N ALA A 645 -5.31 41.41 -6.00
CA ALA A 645 -4.43 41.36 -4.81
C ALA A 645 -3.22 40.39 -4.90
N GLN A 646 -3.27 39.39 -5.77
CA GLN A 646 -2.18 38.48 -6.14
C GLN A 646 -2.06 38.42 -7.68
N LEU A 647 -0.83 38.20 -8.16
CA LEU A 647 -0.56 37.97 -9.59
C LEU A 647 -0.67 36.47 -9.87
N PRO A 648 -1.14 36.07 -11.06
CA PRO A 648 -1.33 34.66 -11.38
C PRO A 648 0.01 33.96 -11.60
N GLU A 649 0.16 32.74 -11.06
CA GLU A 649 1.35 31.90 -11.19
C GLU A 649 1.54 31.34 -12.62
N ALA A 650 0.44 31.20 -13.36
CA ALA A 650 0.40 30.79 -14.76
C ALA A 650 -0.52 31.71 -15.58
N VAL A 651 -0.22 31.88 -16.86
CA VAL A 651 -0.99 32.76 -17.75
C VAL A 651 -2.41 32.26 -17.93
N ASN A 652 -3.39 33.15 -17.75
CA ASN A 652 -4.78 32.88 -18.11
C ASN A 652 -5.03 33.15 -19.61
N THR A 653 -6.07 32.55 -20.17
CA THR A 653 -6.46 32.71 -21.57
C THR A 653 -7.89 33.21 -21.67
N ILE A 654 -8.11 34.32 -22.39
CA ILE A 654 -9.44 34.88 -22.69
C ILE A 654 -9.71 34.69 -24.18
N THR A 655 -10.83 34.06 -24.53
CA THR A 655 -11.05 33.54 -25.88
C THR A 655 -11.90 34.39 -26.82
N ASP A 656 -12.71 35.32 -26.29
CA ASP A 656 -13.75 36.04 -27.05
C ASP A 656 -13.88 37.53 -26.69
N PHE A 657 -12.85 38.13 -26.07
CA PHE A 657 -12.85 39.54 -25.65
C PHE A 657 -13.31 40.52 -26.75
N GLU A 658 -14.36 41.30 -26.48
CA GLU A 658 -14.92 42.31 -27.38
C GLU A 658 -14.47 43.74 -27.02
N ILE A 659 -13.66 44.34 -27.88
CA ILE A 659 -13.10 45.69 -27.64
C ILE A 659 -14.20 46.75 -27.59
N GLY A 660 -14.18 47.55 -26.53
CA GLY A 660 -15.13 48.64 -26.30
C GLY A 660 -16.47 48.20 -25.69
N GLU A 661 -16.62 46.91 -25.43
CA GLU A 661 -17.74 46.31 -24.68
C GLU A 661 -17.20 45.67 -23.40
N ASP A 662 -16.23 44.76 -23.54
CA ASP A 662 -15.58 44.07 -22.42
C ASP A 662 -14.44 44.89 -21.81
N VAL A 663 -14.09 44.55 -20.57
CA VAL A 663 -12.97 45.16 -19.85
C VAL A 663 -12.09 44.17 -19.13
N ILE A 664 -10.81 44.52 -19.00
CA ILE A 664 -9.81 43.75 -18.26
C ILE A 664 -9.56 44.41 -16.91
N GLY A 665 -9.93 43.71 -15.85
CA GLY A 665 -9.74 44.13 -14.48
C GLY A 665 -8.34 43.77 -13.95
N ILE A 666 -7.67 44.73 -13.33
CA ILE A 666 -6.48 44.50 -12.50
C ILE A 666 -6.67 45.27 -11.21
N GLY A 667 -6.89 44.55 -10.11
CA GLY A 667 -7.24 45.11 -8.82
C GLY A 667 -6.19 44.83 -7.73
N GLY A 668 -6.04 45.75 -6.79
CA GLY A 668 -5.20 45.56 -5.59
C GLY A 668 -3.71 45.83 -5.82
N PHE A 669 -3.36 46.42 -6.96
CA PHE A 669 -2.00 46.85 -7.30
C PHE A 669 -2.00 48.33 -7.71
N ASP A 670 -1.00 49.10 -7.27
CA ASP A 670 -0.81 50.49 -7.69
C ASP A 670 -0.20 50.55 -9.11
N LEU A 671 -0.94 50.03 -10.09
CA LEU A 671 -0.56 49.93 -11.50
C LEU A 671 -1.37 50.92 -12.34
N SER A 672 -0.67 51.62 -13.23
CA SER A 672 -1.29 52.41 -14.30
C SER A 672 -1.26 51.64 -15.61
N PHE A 673 -2.11 52.00 -16.58
CA PHE A 673 -2.11 51.37 -17.90
C PHE A 673 -0.73 51.42 -18.57
N ALA A 674 0.03 52.51 -18.37
CA ALA A 674 1.39 52.66 -18.87
C ALA A 674 2.42 51.69 -18.24
N ALA A 675 2.07 51.01 -17.15
CA ALA A 675 2.92 50.01 -16.50
C ALA A 675 2.70 48.59 -17.07
N LEU A 676 1.68 48.39 -17.91
CA LEU A 676 1.41 47.14 -18.60
C LEU A 676 2.18 47.06 -19.91
N SER A 677 2.59 45.84 -20.28
CA SER A 677 3.18 45.53 -21.57
C SER A 677 2.22 44.65 -22.36
N LEU A 678 1.76 45.19 -23.50
CA LEU A 678 0.91 44.51 -24.48
C LEU A 678 1.79 44.02 -25.64
N THR A 679 2.04 42.72 -25.70
CA THR A 679 2.94 42.12 -26.69
C THR A 679 2.15 41.28 -27.68
N GLN A 680 2.23 41.61 -28.96
CA GLN A 680 1.65 40.77 -30.01
C GLN A 680 2.40 39.43 -30.11
N GLN A 681 1.65 38.33 -30.08
CA GLN A 681 2.13 36.97 -30.31
C GLN A 681 1.25 36.29 -31.37
N ASN A 682 1.71 36.33 -32.63
CA ASN A 682 0.91 35.89 -33.79
C ASN A 682 -0.43 36.64 -33.86
N ASP A 683 -1.55 35.94 -33.78
CA ASP A 683 -2.90 36.52 -33.80
C ASP A 683 -3.41 36.89 -32.39
N ASN A 684 -2.62 36.67 -31.33
CA ASN A 684 -3.01 36.89 -29.93
C ASN A 684 -2.23 38.04 -29.28
N THR A 685 -2.78 38.61 -28.21
CA THR A 685 -2.09 39.62 -27.40
C THR A 685 -1.77 39.10 -26.01
N LEU A 686 -0.49 39.14 -25.61
CA LEU A 686 -0.06 38.86 -24.25
C LEU A 686 -0.07 40.14 -23.42
N ILE A 687 -0.72 40.10 -22.27
CA ILE A 687 -0.75 41.14 -21.25
C ILE A 687 0.21 40.72 -20.14
N SER A 688 1.15 41.60 -19.82
CA SER A 688 2.20 41.34 -18.83
C SER A 688 2.49 42.57 -17.99
N THR A 689 2.94 42.33 -16.76
CA THR A 689 3.65 43.33 -15.95
C THR A 689 5.16 43.24 -16.25
N VAL A 690 5.96 44.05 -15.58
CA VAL A 690 7.43 43.97 -15.68
C VAL A 690 7.98 42.60 -15.22
N THR A 691 7.25 41.91 -14.33
CA THR A 691 7.75 40.72 -13.64
C THR A 691 7.02 39.44 -14.02
N GLN A 692 5.83 39.52 -14.60
CA GLN A 692 4.95 38.37 -14.76
C GLN A 692 3.95 38.55 -15.90
N ASP A 693 3.73 37.49 -16.64
CA ASP A 693 2.68 37.39 -17.65
C ASP A 693 1.34 37.13 -16.95
N LEU A 694 0.28 37.84 -17.36
CA LEU A 694 -1.01 37.83 -16.67
C LEU A 694 -2.05 37.03 -17.46
N ALA A 695 -2.25 37.41 -18.73
CA ALA A 695 -3.25 36.80 -19.58
C ALA A 695 -2.91 36.92 -21.07
N VAL A 696 -3.45 36.01 -21.87
CA VAL A 696 -3.44 36.05 -23.32
C VAL A 696 -4.87 36.29 -23.81
N LEU A 697 -5.05 37.32 -24.65
CA LEU A 697 -6.27 37.55 -25.42
C LEU A 697 -6.14 36.88 -26.78
N VAL A 698 -7.00 35.91 -27.07
CA VAL A 698 -6.99 35.18 -28.33
C VAL A 698 -7.62 36.03 -29.44
N GLY A 699 -6.95 36.12 -30.59
CA GLY A 699 -7.49 36.82 -31.77
C GLY A 699 -7.47 38.35 -31.71
N ILE A 700 -6.97 38.95 -30.62
CA ILE A 700 -6.90 40.40 -30.43
C ILE A 700 -5.54 40.94 -30.83
N GLN A 701 -5.54 42.07 -31.53
CA GLN A 701 -4.33 42.80 -31.92
C GLN A 701 -3.95 43.81 -30.84
N ALA A 702 -2.70 43.84 -30.40
CA ALA A 702 -2.26 44.64 -29.27
C ALA A 702 -2.48 46.15 -29.50
N GLU A 703 -2.38 46.59 -30.75
CA GLU A 703 -2.56 47.99 -31.16
C GLU A 703 -4.02 48.48 -31.15
N THR A 704 -4.99 47.58 -31.04
CA THR A 704 -6.41 47.94 -30.95
C THR A 704 -6.89 48.15 -29.52
N LEU A 705 -6.09 47.78 -28.52
CA LEU A 705 -6.39 47.97 -27.10
C LEU A 705 -5.96 49.36 -26.61
N GLY A 706 -6.78 49.96 -25.75
CA GLY A 706 -6.53 51.25 -25.12
C GLY A 706 -6.89 51.25 -23.63
N GLU A 707 -6.61 52.37 -22.96
CA GLU A 707 -6.85 52.53 -21.50
C GLU A 707 -8.33 52.31 -21.11
N SER A 708 -9.27 52.53 -22.03
CA SER A 708 -10.70 52.29 -21.80
C SER A 708 -11.09 50.81 -21.68
N ASP A 709 -10.25 49.90 -22.21
CA ASP A 709 -10.50 48.45 -22.18
C ASP A 709 -9.98 47.83 -20.86
N PHE A 710 -9.51 48.67 -19.92
CA PHE A 710 -8.93 48.24 -18.66
C PHE A 710 -9.60 48.96 -17.47
N VAL A 711 -9.84 48.21 -16.41
CA VAL A 711 -10.25 48.73 -15.10
C VAL A 711 -9.12 48.47 -14.11
N LEU A 712 -8.40 49.53 -13.73
CA LEU A 712 -7.25 49.45 -12.82
C LEU A 712 -7.62 50.12 -11.49
N VAL A 713 -7.68 49.34 -10.40
CA VAL A 713 -8.20 49.80 -9.10
C VAL A 713 -7.38 49.37 -7.89
#